data_AF-A0A2V8NFI0-F1
#
_entry.id   AF-A0A2V8NFI0-F1
#
_cell.length_a   1.000
_cell.length_b   1.000
_cell.length_c   1.000
_cell.angle_alpha   90.00
_cell.angle_beta   90.00
_cell.angle_gamma   90.00
#
_symmetry.space_group_name_H-M   'P 1'
#
loop_
_entity.id
_entity.type
_entity.pdbx_description
1 polymer ?
#
loop_
_entity_poly.entity_id
_entity_poly.type
_entity_poly.pdbx_seq_one_letter_code
_entity_poly.pdbx_strand_id
1 'polypeptide(L)'
;MQRTHSNVDRIKLVFVLTFIAIIAVISMSGVRSKATNDEAKLTPTSSERSEAVAIAQASPTPQQTTPPAAFQEGCLTCHGQVEPMHKTASGKLEDGRDGQKLTCTFCHGGNPAEKTNKELAHVQPRYPDEWKRNGQRSSANPENSNTVLEKESREFVRFINPGDLRVIDQTCGSCHNSENYAVSNSMMRHGAMLWGAALYNNGGFPLKDTHFGESYSDQNGAPERLIEQGDIKPETMTLKGILSYLDPLPRWEISQPGNILRVFERGGKRRLEVGLPDKEEDPGRPDKGLSARGFGVQNRTDPVYLGLQKTRLLDPTLNFLGTNDHPGDYRSSGCTACHVIYANDSSPVNSSKQYAQFGNQATPHTADVSFNNLRSEVGHPIRHQLTTGIPTSQCMVCHMHPGTNMVATYLGMTWWDNETDGKVMYPATQHTPSQDEEQQKLNRNPEAASLRGLWSEEKFLEQTGTPQFNKQLTRTQFADFHGHGWIFRAVFKRNRKGEFLDRDGNVVTNVTSDMLQQAVAFTDNDNYKLTNNSLPKGAPVHLKDIHLEKGMHCVDCHFRNDSHGNGILYAEPRAGIEIGCIDCHGTIQKSIFPDNRNPPRASGPAAGQRIRNGNYVVEKEGLNLAQINAAGTGVKVMERVGRNETRKDASGNDVAVQRGDIIQHSMVDPNLWWRVKQTKDTITEGNRDYNWKSAYAKTVRLNDKGELEWGKADEKVAHKDDNLTCFTCHSSWMTSCFGCHLSMQANRKMPNRHNEGGNSRNYTTYNFQVLRDDVFMLGIDGTATGHRVAPVRSSSAILVSSQNQNREWIYSQQQTVSAEGYSGQTFNTHVPHTVRAKETKDCEDCHVSKNNDNNAWLAQTYLQGTNFVNFMGRYIYIAAEDALEAVPVTERTEPQAVYGSTLHKLAYPANYDNFVNKQKRKLSYSFEHTGNPKVLQVQLRGEYAYVAAGPGGLRVYDVAEIDQKGFSERISTAPVSPFGQKFYVKTKYATAVAAPSTLAVDPARWRLDREVGWFDPLGNDDKSKRAWARYREWAKLPEDVRNKTPNPWVNEEQPIHP
;
A
#
# COMPACT_ATOMS: atom_id res chain seq x y z
N MET A 1 45.80 17.58 53.11
CA MET A 1 45.12 17.98 54.37
C MET A 1 43.73 17.37 54.39
N GLN A 2 43.58 16.24 55.08
CA GLN A 2 42.28 15.63 55.37
C GLN A 2 41.59 16.44 56.47
N ARG A 3 40.35 16.90 56.24
CA ARG A 3 39.42 17.24 57.31
C ARG A 3 38.33 16.18 57.33
N THR A 4 38.41 15.31 58.33
CA THR A 4 37.41 14.32 58.70
C THR A 4 36.20 15.04 59.31
N HIS A 5 35.05 14.99 58.64
CA HIS A 5 33.77 15.34 59.27
C HIS A 5 33.33 14.18 60.16
N SER A 6 33.02 14.48 61.42
CA SER A 6 32.64 13.49 62.43
C SER A 6 31.23 12.92 62.18
N ASN A 7 30.99 11.71 62.66
CA ASN A 7 29.68 11.02 62.58
C ASN A 7 28.51 11.82 63.20
N VAL A 8 28.77 12.90 63.95
CA VAL A 8 27.75 13.78 64.54
C VAL A 8 27.07 14.65 63.46
N ASP A 9 27.76 15.01 62.37
CA ASP A 9 27.20 15.85 61.31
C ASP A 9 26.24 15.07 60.38
N ARG A 10 26.46 13.75 60.22
CA ARG A 10 25.56 12.88 59.45
C ARG A 10 24.24 12.61 60.18
N ILE A 11 24.25 12.53 61.51
CA ILE A 11 23.03 12.34 62.31
C ILE A 11 22.17 13.62 62.32
N LYS A 12 22.81 14.81 62.35
CA LYS A 12 22.10 16.09 62.23
C LYS A 12 21.46 16.27 60.86
N LEU A 13 22.12 15.84 59.78
CA LEU A 13 21.57 15.94 58.42
C LEU A 13 20.35 15.01 58.23
N VAL A 14 20.39 13.81 58.80
CA VAL A 14 19.24 12.87 58.77
C VAL A 14 18.07 13.43 59.60
N PHE A 15 18.32 13.97 60.80
CA PHE A 15 17.27 14.58 61.61
C PHE A 15 16.62 15.80 60.93
N VAL A 16 17.39 16.65 60.25
CA VAL A 16 16.87 17.81 59.52
C VAL A 16 16.02 17.37 58.32
N LEU A 17 16.44 16.35 57.58
CA LEU A 17 15.67 15.83 56.44
C LEU A 17 14.37 15.11 56.89
N THR A 18 14.40 14.39 58.02
CA THR A 18 13.20 13.77 58.60
C THR A 18 12.24 14.84 59.18
N PHE A 19 12.76 15.92 59.75
CA PHE A 19 11.93 17.02 60.28
C PHE A 19 11.27 17.84 59.17
N ILE A 20 11.96 18.06 58.04
CA ILE A 20 11.38 18.71 56.84
C ILE A 20 10.29 17.85 56.19
N ALA A 21 10.47 16.51 56.15
CA ALA A 21 9.45 15.60 55.66
C ALA A 21 8.18 15.57 56.56
N ILE A 22 8.34 15.70 57.88
CA ILE A 22 7.23 15.76 58.83
C ILE A 22 6.47 17.10 58.72
N ILE A 23 7.16 18.22 58.52
CA ILE A 23 6.51 19.53 58.30
C ILE A 23 5.70 19.55 57.00
N ALA A 24 6.20 18.93 55.92
CA ALA A 24 5.48 18.84 54.65
C ALA A 24 4.17 18.03 54.75
N VAL A 25 4.15 17.00 55.60
CA VAL A 25 2.95 16.19 55.86
C VAL A 25 1.94 16.92 56.78
N ILE A 26 2.40 17.81 57.65
CA ILE A 26 1.54 18.62 58.55
C ILE A 26 0.95 19.86 57.83
N SER A 27 1.61 20.40 56.79
CA SER A 27 1.08 21.54 56.02
C SER A 27 0.00 21.17 54.98
N MET A 28 -0.28 19.89 54.75
CA MET A 28 -1.35 19.44 53.84
C MET A 28 -2.66 19.06 54.55
N SER A 29 -2.70 19.10 55.89
CA SER A 29 -3.88 18.81 56.69
C SER A 29 -4.50 20.10 57.25
N GLY A 30 -5.30 20.79 56.44
CA GLY A 30 -6.36 21.66 56.96
C GLY A 30 -6.66 22.95 56.20
N VAL A 31 -7.45 22.88 55.13
CA VAL A 31 -8.68 23.69 54.99
C VAL A 31 -9.71 22.85 54.22
N ARG A 32 -10.82 22.57 54.90
CA ARG A 32 -12.02 21.85 54.45
C ARG A 32 -13.13 22.89 54.30
N SER A 33 -13.90 22.88 53.21
CA SER A 33 -15.35 23.16 53.31
C SER A 33 -16.17 22.45 52.21
N LYS A 34 -16.95 21.47 52.69
CA LYS A 34 -18.28 20.98 52.28
C LYS A 34 -18.58 20.70 50.79
N ALA A 35 -18.67 19.41 50.48
CA ALA A 35 -19.83 18.82 49.82
C ALA A 35 -20.05 17.40 50.38
N THR A 36 -21.30 17.09 50.71
CA THR A 36 -21.77 15.94 51.50
C THR A 36 -21.99 14.71 50.62
N ASN A 37 -21.44 13.57 51.03
CA ASN A 37 -21.88 12.23 50.63
C ASN A 37 -22.48 11.55 51.85
N ASP A 38 -23.71 11.08 51.74
CA ASP A 38 -24.24 10.03 52.61
C ASP A 38 -24.45 8.79 51.75
N GLU A 39 -23.72 7.73 52.07
CA GLU A 39 -24.05 6.35 51.70
C GLU A 39 -25.00 5.77 52.75
N ALA A 40 -26.07 5.14 52.30
CA ALA A 40 -26.79 4.17 53.11
C ALA A 40 -27.01 2.90 52.28
N LYS A 41 -26.43 1.80 52.77
CA LYS A 41 -26.77 0.41 52.39
C LYS A 41 -28.23 0.12 52.70
N LEU A 42 -28.91 -0.64 51.85
CA LEU A 42 -30.03 -1.51 52.24
C LEU A 42 -30.21 -2.65 51.20
N THR A 43 -30.27 -3.89 51.68
CA THR A 43 -30.74 -5.09 50.96
C THR A 43 -32.14 -5.48 51.48
N PRO A 44 -32.83 -6.51 50.94
CA PRO A 44 -33.88 -6.42 49.92
C PRO A 44 -35.27 -6.82 50.46
N THR A 45 -36.35 -6.16 50.01
CA THR A 45 -37.72 -6.69 50.19
C THR A 45 -38.60 -6.35 48.99
N SER A 46 -38.93 -7.42 48.26
CA SER A 46 -40.21 -7.78 47.62
C SER A 46 -41.21 -6.72 47.15
N SER A 47 -41.57 -6.95 45.89
CA SER A 47 -42.91 -6.81 45.28
C SER A 47 -43.50 -5.41 45.16
N GLU A 48 -43.38 -4.83 43.97
CA GLU A 48 -44.56 -4.52 43.17
C GLU A 48 -44.21 -4.54 41.67
N ARG A 49 -45.10 -5.14 40.89
CA ARG A 49 -44.96 -5.49 39.48
C ARG A 49 -44.71 -4.25 38.63
N SER A 50 -43.60 -4.22 37.89
CA SER A 50 -43.51 -3.43 36.66
C SER A 50 -44.01 -4.29 35.50
N GLU A 51 -45.12 -3.87 34.90
CA GLU A 51 -45.65 -4.46 33.69
C GLU A 51 -44.64 -4.33 32.55
N ALA A 52 -44.32 -5.46 31.93
CA ALA A 52 -43.59 -5.54 30.69
C ALA A 52 -44.38 -4.80 29.60
N VAL A 53 -43.89 -3.64 29.17
CA VAL A 53 -44.30 -3.08 27.87
C VAL A 53 -43.57 -3.88 26.81
N ALA A 54 -44.24 -4.92 26.32
CA ALA A 54 -43.89 -5.60 25.09
C ALA A 54 -43.88 -4.55 23.96
N ILE A 55 -42.70 -4.28 23.39
CA ILE A 55 -42.61 -3.57 22.12
C ILE A 55 -43.13 -4.55 21.06
N ALA A 56 -44.42 -4.41 20.76
CA ALA A 56 -45.08 -5.13 19.69
C ALA A 56 -44.41 -4.78 18.36
N GLN A 57 -43.97 -5.82 17.64
CA GLN A 57 -43.70 -5.75 16.21
C GLN A 57 -44.97 -5.32 15.49
N ALA A 58 -45.09 -4.03 15.17
CA ALA A 58 -46.05 -3.56 14.19
C ALA A 58 -45.38 -3.59 12.82
N SER A 59 -45.62 -4.67 12.07
CA SER A 59 -45.42 -4.66 10.62
C SER A 59 -46.35 -3.62 10.01
N PRO A 60 -45.88 -2.59 9.30
CA PRO A 60 -46.77 -1.73 8.54
C PRO A 60 -47.28 -2.52 7.33
N THR A 61 -48.53 -2.95 7.39
CA THR A 61 -49.27 -3.39 6.21
C THR A 61 -49.34 -2.21 5.23
N PRO A 62 -49.00 -2.38 3.93
CA PRO A 62 -49.06 -1.30 2.97
C PRO A 62 -50.51 -0.90 2.74
N GLN A 63 -50.92 0.24 3.28
CA GLN A 63 -52.22 0.82 3.01
C GLN A 63 -52.17 1.44 1.61
N GLN A 64 -52.72 0.71 0.63
CA GLN A 64 -53.01 1.23 -0.71
C GLN A 64 -53.98 2.42 -0.57
N THR A 65 -53.41 3.61 -0.53
CA THR A 65 -54.13 4.86 -0.74
C THR A 65 -53.95 5.23 -2.21
N THR A 66 -55.06 5.59 -2.85
CA THR A 66 -55.11 6.05 -4.24
C THR A 66 -54.08 7.18 -4.45
N PRO A 67 -53.26 7.18 -5.52
CA PRO A 67 -52.19 8.16 -5.66
C PRO A 67 -52.77 9.57 -5.81
N PRO A 68 -52.32 10.56 -5.02
CA PRO A 68 -52.49 11.96 -5.39
C PRO A 68 -51.75 12.20 -6.72
N ALA A 69 -52.21 13.17 -7.52
CA ALA A 69 -51.53 13.58 -8.75
C ALA A 69 -50.02 13.80 -8.51
N ALA A 70 -49.19 13.30 -9.43
CA ALA A 70 -47.73 13.25 -9.31
C ALA A 70 -47.15 14.62 -8.92
N PHE A 71 -46.68 14.75 -7.68
CA PHE A 71 -45.88 15.88 -7.25
C PHE A 71 -44.48 15.74 -7.85
N GLN A 72 -44.19 16.51 -8.90
CA GLN A 72 -42.85 16.63 -9.44
C GLN A 72 -42.04 17.60 -8.55
N GLU A 73 -40.90 17.14 -8.04
CA GLU A 73 -40.03 17.98 -7.21
C GLU A 73 -39.56 19.22 -7.97
N GLY A 74 -39.50 20.36 -7.27
CA GLY A 74 -39.07 21.63 -7.81
C GLY A 74 -37.63 21.63 -8.33
N CYS A 75 -36.79 20.69 -7.86
CA CYS A 75 -35.43 20.44 -8.32
C CYS A 75 -35.32 20.34 -9.85
N LEU A 76 -36.31 19.70 -10.50
CA LEU A 76 -36.32 19.47 -11.95
C LEU A 76 -36.60 20.73 -12.77
N THR A 77 -36.97 21.84 -12.13
CA THR A 77 -37.07 23.16 -12.78
C THR A 77 -35.68 23.67 -13.17
N CYS A 78 -34.68 23.42 -12.34
CA CYS A 78 -33.29 23.82 -12.56
C CYS A 78 -32.44 22.68 -13.15
N HIS A 79 -32.69 21.44 -12.72
CA HIS A 79 -31.99 20.22 -13.15
C HIS A 79 -32.79 19.42 -14.20
N GLY A 80 -33.40 20.13 -15.15
CA GLY A 80 -34.19 19.51 -16.21
C GLY A 80 -33.36 18.55 -17.06
N GLN A 81 -33.96 17.41 -17.43
CA GLN A 81 -33.34 16.36 -18.26
C GLN A 81 -32.17 15.58 -17.62
N VAL A 82 -31.96 15.71 -16.30
CA VAL A 82 -31.00 14.86 -15.57
C VAL A 82 -31.28 13.37 -15.77
N GLU A 83 -30.22 12.56 -15.83
CA GLU A 83 -30.34 11.11 -15.96
C GLU A 83 -30.93 10.46 -14.69
N PRO A 84 -31.66 9.34 -14.85
CA PRO A 84 -32.06 8.53 -13.71
C PRO A 84 -30.86 7.78 -13.14
N MET A 85 -30.66 7.87 -11.81
CA MET A 85 -29.56 7.18 -11.11
C MET A 85 -29.65 5.67 -11.28
N HIS A 86 -30.83 5.09 -11.03
CA HIS A 86 -31.16 3.75 -11.47
C HIS A 86 -31.78 3.80 -12.86
N LYS A 87 -31.16 3.11 -13.84
CA LYS A 87 -31.60 3.12 -15.23
C LYS A 87 -33.08 2.75 -15.37
N THR A 88 -33.85 3.57 -16.09
CA THR A 88 -35.24 3.28 -16.51
C THR A 88 -35.26 2.68 -17.92
N ALA A 89 -36.40 2.15 -18.33
CA ALA A 89 -36.57 1.62 -19.70
C ALA A 89 -36.41 2.72 -20.76
N SER A 90 -36.87 3.94 -20.46
CA SER A 90 -36.76 5.10 -21.35
C SER A 90 -35.39 5.79 -21.31
N GLY A 91 -34.54 5.46 -20.33
CA GLY A 91 -33.29 6.17 -20.06
C GLY A 91 -33.46 7.57 -19.48
N LYS A 92 -34.71 7.98 -19.16
CA LYS A 92 -35.05 9.27 -18.54
C LYS A 92 -35.81 9.05 -17.24
N LEU A 93 -35.88 10.06 -16.39
CA LEU A 93 -36.76 10.03 -15.21
C LEU A 93 -38.23 9.83 -15.65
N GLU A 94 -38.95 8.97 -14.94
CA GLU A 94 -40.38 8.69 -15.14
C GLU A 94 -41.18 9.36 -14.02
N ASP A 95 -42.00 10.36 -14.35
CA ASP A 95 -42.69 11.23 -13.39
C ASP A 95 -41.75 11.85 -12.34
N GLY A 96 -40.55 12.26 -12.78
CA GLY A 96 -39.53 12.83 -11.91
C GLY A 96 -38.83 11.83 -10.98
N ARG A 97 -38.98 10.52 -11.22
CA ARG A 97 -38.38 9.44 -10.42
C ARG A 97 -37.49 8.52 -11.24
N ASP A 98 -36.55 7.87 -10.58
CA ASP A 98 -35.63 6.93 -11.22
C ASP A 98 -36.22 5.52 -11.40
N GLY A 99 -35.40 4.56 -11.85
CA GLY A 99 -35.80 3.16 -12.07
C GLY A 99 -36.26 2.41 -10.82
N GLN A 100 -35.91 2.88 -9.62
CA GLN A 100 -36.38 2.35 -8.33
C GLN A 100 -37.51 3.21 -7.74
N LYS A 101 -38.06 4.14 -8.53
CA LYS A 101 -39.12 5.08 -8.13
C LYS A 101 -38.71 6.03 -7.02
N LEU A 102 -37.41 6.30 -6.87
CA LEU A 102 -36.86 7.25 -5.90
C LEU A 102 -36.87 8.68 -6.48
N THR A 103 -37.01 9.69 -5.62
CA THR A 103 -36.96 11.11 -5.99
C THR A 103 -35.58 11.71 -5.70
N CYS A 104 -35.31 12.94 -6.15
CA CYS A 104 -34.01 13.58 -5.92
C CYS A 104 -33.77 13.81 -4.43
N THR A 105 -34.79 14.33 -3.73
CA THR A 105 -34.66 14.62 -2.28
C THR A 105 -34.67 13.37 -1.41
N PHE A 106 -35.15 12.22 -1.91
CA PHE A 106 -34.95 10.94 -1.22
C PHE A 106 -33.46 10.63 -1.06
N CYS A 107 -32.65 10.84 -2.09
CA CYS A 107 -31.20 10.62 -2.00
C CYS A 107 -30.50 11.82 -1.35
N HIS A 108 -30.70 13.03 -1.89
CA HIS A 108 -29.90 14.21 -1.56
C HIS A 108 -30.47 15.09 -0.43
N GLY A 109 -31.72 14.89 -0.01
CA GLY A 109 -32.40 15.84 0.88
C GLY A 109 -32.70 17.17 0.17
N GLY A 110 -32.64 18.30 0.89
CA GLY A 110 -33.00 19.62 0.37
C GLY A 110 -34.50 19.91 0.40
N ASN A 111 -34.92 21.01 -0.23
CA ASN A 111 -36.32 21.43 -0.26
C ASN A 111 -37.00 21.07 -1.60
N PRO A 112 -37.86 20.03 -1.64
CA PRO A 112 -38.49 19.59 -2.88
C PRO A 112 -39.57 20.55 -3.40
N ALA A 113 -40.01 21.54 -2.62
CA ALA A 113 -41.04 22.50 -3.03
C ALA A 113 -40.48 23.76 -3.70
N GLU A 114 -39.20 24.06 -3.49
CA GLU A 114 -38.54 25.24 -4.07
C GLU A 114 -38.22 25.02 -5.55
N LYS A 115 -38.53 26.02 -6.39
CA LYS A 115 -38.47 25.92 -7.85
C LYS A 115 -37.56 26.94 -8.51
N THR A 116 -37.24 28.04 -7.84
CA THR A 116 -36.55 29.18 -8.44
C THR A 116 -35.35 29.66 -7.63
N ASN A 117 -35.34 29.46 -6.31
CA ASN A 117 -34.25 29.89 -5.46
C ASN A 117 -33.30 28.73 -5.10
N LYS A 118 -32.11 28.74 -5.72
CA LYS A 118 -31.04 27.75 -5.45
C LYS A 118 -30.63 27.67 -3.98
N GLU A 119 -30.55 28.80 -3.28
CA GLU A 119 -30.08 28.83 -1.89
C GLU A 119 -31.08 28.22 -0.91
N LEU A 120 -32.38 28.34 -1.22
CA LEU A 120 -33.46 27.73 -0.44
C LEU A 120 -33.70 26.27 -0.84
N ALA A 121 -33.38 25.89 -2.08
CA ALA A 121 -33.51 24.51 -2.55
C ALA A 121 -32.38 23.62 -2.02
N HIS A 122 -31.13 24.11 -2.05
CA HIS A 122 -29.94 23.34 -1.72
C HIS A 122 -29.64 23.38 -0.22
N VAL A 123 -29.15 22.25 0.31
CA VAL A 123 -28.55 22.23 1.65
C VAL A 123 -27.25 23.04 1.60
N GLN A 124 -27.08 23.98 2.53
CA GLN A 124 -25.91 24.86 2.56
C GLN A 124 -24.76 24.23 3.38
N PRO A 125 -23.50 24.38 2.95
CA PRO A 125 -22.35 23.94 3.73
C PRO A 125 -22.18 24.81 4.99
N ARG A 126 -21.64 24.20 6.05
CA ARG A 126 -21.20 24.90 7.25
C ARG A 126 -19.96 25.76 6.98
N TYR A 127 -19.09 25.32 6.08
CA TYR A 127 -17.85 26.02 5.73
C TYR A 127 -17.81 26.41 4.25
N PRO A 128 -18.65 27.35 3.78
CA PRO A 128 -18.83 27.65 2.36
C PRO A 128 -17.56 28.07 1.62
N ASP A 129 -16.55 28.59 2.32
CA ASP A 129 -15.27 28.99 1.72
C ASP A 129 -14.34 27.80 1.43
N GLU A 130 -14.42 26.71 2.21
CA GLU A 130 -13.60 25.50 2.04
C GLU A 130 -14.05 24.69 0.80
N TRP A 131 -15.28 24.89 0.32
CA TRP A 131 -15.86 24.23 -0.85
C TRP A 131 -15.73 25.03 -2.14
N LYS A 132 -15.00 26.15 -2.13
CA LYS A 132 -14.74 26.94 -3.33
C LYS A 132 -13.61 26.33 -4.15
N ARG A 133 -13.82 26.20 -5.45
CA ARG A 133 -12.78 25.86 -6.42
C ARG A 133 -12.33 27.13 -7.13
N ASN A 134 -11.03 27.44 -7.09
CA ASN A 134 -10.46 28.68 -7.65
C ASN A 134 -11.21 29.95 -7.18
N GLY A 135 -11.63 29.97 -5.91
CA GLY A 135 -12.38 31.08 -5.32
C GLY A 135 -13.87 31.15 -5.68
N GLN A 136 -14.39 30.20 -6.45
CA GLN A 136 -15.79 30.17 -6.90
C GLN A 136 -16.54 28.92 -6.40
N ARG A 137 -17.86 29.02 -6.20
CA ARG A 137 -18.69 27.85 -5.92
C ARG A 137 -18.84 27.02 -7.20
N SER A 138 -18.55 25.74 -7.12
CA SER A 138 -18.68 24.78 -8.24
C SER A 138 -19.50 23.57 -7.79
N SER A 139 -20.09 22.85 -8.75
CA SER A 139 -20.70 21.53 -8.53
C SER A 139 -19.71 20.38 -8.77
N ALA A 140 -18.48 20.66 -9.23
CA ALA A 140 -17.44 19.66 -9.40
C ALA A 140 -17.02 19.12 -8.03
N ASN A 141 -16.48 17.90 -8.01
CA ASN A 141 -15.84 17.39 -6.80
C ASN A 141 -14.72 18.36 -6.38
N PRO A 142 -14.65 18.70 -5.08
CA PRO A 142 -13.60 19.57 -4.57
C PRO A 142 -12.23 18.89 -4.70
N GLU A 143 -11.21 19.69 -4.96
CA GLU A 143 -9.83 19.24 -4.85
C GLU A 143 -9.46 19.15 -3.36
N ASN A 144 -8.88 18.03 -2.96
CA ASN A 144 -8.20 17.90 -1.66
C ASN A 144 -9.06 18.14 -0.41
N SER A 145 -10.36 17.84 -0.47
CA SER A 145 -11.28 18.03 0.66
C SER A 145 -10.85 17.25 1.92
N ASN A 146 -10.45 15.97 1.79
CA ASN A 146 -10.01 15.13 2.92
C ASN A 146 -10.97 15.28 4.14
N THR A 147 -10.40 15.51 5.32
CA THR A 147 -11.10 15.75 6.59
C THR A 147 -12.03 16.97 6.63
N VAL A 148 -12.08 17.83 5.61
CA VAL A 148 -13.12 18.88 5.51
C VAL A 148 -14.51 18.24 5.50
N LEU A 149 -14.64 17.10 4.84
CA LEU A 149 -15.88 16.33 4.76
C LEU A 149 -16.38 15.88 6.14
N GLU A 150 -15.48 15.67 7.11
CA GLU A 150 -15.80 15.31 8.51
C GLU A 150 -16.30 16.47 9.36
N LYS A 151 -16.02 17.71 8.95
CA LYS A 151 -16.46 18.90 9.69
C LYS A 151 -17.86 19.36 9.27
N GLU A 152 -18.32 18.93 8.11
CA GLU A 152 -19.62 19.31 7.56
C GLU A 152 -20.79 18.70 8.30
N SER A 153 -22.00 19.22 8.03
CA SER A 153 -23.22 18.62 8.56
C SER A 153 -23.59 17.36 7.77
N ARG A 154 -24.21 16.39 8.46
CA ARG A 154 -24.67 15.13 7.84
C ARG A 154 -25.61 15.40 6.65
N GLU A 155 -26.43 16.43 6.75
CA GLU A 155 -27.35 16.85 5.69
C GLU A 155 -26.60 17.34 4.46
N PHE A 156 -25.55 18.14 4.63
CA PHE A 156 -24.74 18.62 3.51
C PHE A 156 -23.94 17.50 2.86
N VAL A 157 -23.38 16.59 3.67
CA VAL A 157 -22.68 15.39 3.20
C VAL A 157 -23.59 14.54 2.32
N ARG A 158 -24.81 14.24 2.80
CA ARG A 158 -25.84 13.54 2.03
C ARG A 158 -26.21 14.29 0.75
N PHE A 159 -26.31 15.62 0.83
CA PHE A 159 -26.66 16.45 -0.31
C PHE A 159 -25.62 16.39 -1.43
N ILE A 160 -24.32 16.41 -1.12
CA ILE A 160 -23.28 16.35 -2.15
C ILE A 160 -22.94 14.92 -2.57
N ASN A 161 -23.05 13.96 -1.66
CA ASN A 161 -22.79 12.55 -1.94
C ASN A 161 -23.69 11.62 -1.10
N PRO A 162 -24.82 11.14 -1.65
CA PRO A 162 -25.66 10.16 -0.97
C PRO A 162 -24.99 8.79 -0.83
N GLY A 163 -23.85 8.55 -1.50
CA GLY A 163 -23.07 7.32 -1.40
C GLY A 163 -22.08 7.26 -0.24
N ASP A 164 -21.93 8.34 0.54
CA ASP A 164 -20.94 8.46 1.61
C ASP A 164 -21.29 7.56 2.81
N LEU A 165 -20.28 6.88 3.37
CA LEU A 165 -20.48 5.84 4.40
C LEU A 165 -21.10 6.37 5.70
N ARG A 166 -21.10 7.68 5.95
CA ARG A 166 -21.74 8.29 7.13
C ARG A 166 -23.23 8.53 6.98
N VAL A 167 -23.76 8.47 5.76
CA VAL A 167 -25.19 8.72 5.46
C VAL A 167 -25.83 7.58 4.68
N ILE A 168 -25.04 6.59 4.29
CA ILE A 168 -25.43 5.52 3.39
C ILE A 168 -26.58 4.67 3.95
N ASP A 169 -26.70 4.58 5.27
CA ASP A 169 -27.79 3.90 5.98
C ASP A 169 -29.17 4.48 5.62
N GLN A 170 -29.25 5.78 5.36
CA GLN A 170 -30.48 6.50 5.00
C GLN A 170 -30.75 6.53 3.50
N THR A 171 -29.78 6.16 2.67
CA THR A 171 -29.86 6.28 1.21
C THR A 171 -29.80 4.90 0.55
N CYS A 172 -28.64 4.40 0.15
CA CYS A 172 -28.52 3.10 -0.52
C CYS A 172 -28.82 1.93 0.44
N GLY A 173 -28.48 2.08 1.72
CA GLY A 173 -28.64 1.07 2.77
C GLY A 173 -30.10 0.68 3.05
N SER A 174 -31.07 1.52 2.68
CA SER A 174 -32.50 1.18 2.79
C SER A 174 -32.90 -0.02 1.93
N CYS A 175 -32.16 -0.26 0.83
CA CYS A 175 -32.38 -1.39 -0.08
C CYS A 175 -31.18 -2.36 -0.13
N HIS A 176 -29.96 -1.88 0.13
CA HIS A 176 -28.69 -2.63 0.03
C HIS A 176 -27.97 -2.78 1.37
N ASN A 177 -28.71 -3.11 2.44
CA ASN A 177 -28.16 -3.15 3.80
C ASN A 177 -27.00 -4.15 3.95
N SER A 178 -27.03 -5.29 3.24
CA SER A 178 -25.95 -6.28 3.31
C SER A 178 -24.62 -5.77 2.74
N GLU A 179 -24.68 -5.08 1.60
CA GLU A 179 -23.53 -4.46 0.96
C GLU A 179 -23.00 -3.31 1.82
N ASN A 180 -23.89 -2.51 2.40
CA ASN A 180 -23.50 -1.44 3.31
C ASN A 180 -22.68 -1.98 4.49
N TYR A 181 -23.20 -3.02 5.18
CA TYR A 181 -22.48 -3.66 6.28
C TYR A 181 -21.12 -4.21 5.85
N ALA A 182 -21.06 -4.87 4.69
CA ALA A 182 -19.83 -5.41 4.14
C ALA A 182 -18.78 -4.32 3.87
N VAL A 183 -19.15 -3.28 3.11
CA VAL A 183 -18.25 -2.18 2.74
C VAL A 183 -17.78 -1.41 3.98
N SER A 184 -18.65 -1.26 4.97
CA SER A 184 -18.32 -0.60 6.23
C SER A 184 -17.19 -1.30 7.01
N ASN A 185 -16.98 -2.60 6.78
CA ASN A 185 -15.88 -3.37 7.38
C ASN A 185 -14.77 -3.73 6.37
N SER A 186 -14.85 -3.25 5.12
CA SER A 186 -13.87 -3.56 4.07
C SER A 186 -12.55 -2.84 4.27
N MET A 187 -11.45 -3.49 3.85
CA MET A 187 -10.12 -2.88 3.76
C MET A 187 -10.08 -1.63 2.87
N MET A 188 -11.00 -1.48 1.91
CA MET A 188 -11.11 -0.26 1.10
C MET A 188 -11.61 0.94 1.91
N ARG A 189 -12.29 0.71 3.04
CA ARG A 189 -12.63 1.75 4.02
C ARG A 189 -11.47 1.97 4.98
N HIS A 190 -10.99 0.92 5.65
CA HIS A 190 -10.13 1.11 6.81
C HIS A 190 -8.62 1.13 6.52
N GLY A 191 -8.15 0.67 5.36
CA GLY A 191 -6.75 0.80 4.93
C GLY A 191 -5.69 0.10 5.79
N ALA A 192 -6.10 -0.70 6.77
CA ALA A 192 -5.26 -1.24 7.84
C ALA A 192 -3.98 -1.91 7.31
N MET A 193 -4.09 -2.69 6.23
CA MET A 193 -2.96 -3.41 5.62
C MET A 193 -1.68 -2.57 5.44
N LEU A 194 -1.78 -1.31 5.02
CA LEU A 194 -0.59 -0.48 4.82
C LEU A 194 -0.06 0.01 6.16
N TRP A 195 -0.94 0.46 7.05
CA TRP A 195 -0.55 1.02 8.34
C TRP A 195 0.15 -0.01 9.20
N GLY A 196 -0.40 -1.24 9.26
CA GLY A 196 0.25 -2.37 9.90
C GLY A 196 1.62 -2.66 9.29
N ALA A 197 1.70 -2.84 7.97
CA ALA A 197 2.97 -3.12 7.29
C ALA A 197 4.01 -2.01 7.47
N ALA A 198 3.61 -0.74 7.37
CA ALA A 198 4.52 0.40 7.54
C ALA A 198 5.05 0.49 8.97
N LEU A 199 4.18 0.40 9.97
CA LEU A 199 4.57 0.56 11.37
C LEU A 199 5.38 -0.63 11.89
N TYR A 200 4.94 -1.86 11.60
CA TYR A 200 5.60 -3.07 12.08
C TYR A 200 6.99 -3.26 11.47
N ASN A 201 7.08 -3.21 10.12
CA ASN A 201 8.35 -3.43 9.41
C ASN A 201 9.38 -2.36 9.74
N ASN A 202 8.94 -1.17 10.16
CA ASN A 202 9.82 -0.06 10.50
C ASN A 202 9.83 0.21 12.01
N GLY A 203 9.41 -0.73 12.85
CA GLY A 203 9.54 -0.63 14.30
C GLY A 203 8.74 0.50 14.96
N GLY A 204 7.88 1.19 14.23
CA GLY A 204 7.03 2.28 14.71
C GLY A 204 5.85 1.80 15.57
N PHE A 205 5.47 0.52 15.46
CA PHE A 205 4.54 -0.13 16.38
C PHE A 205 4.89 -1.60 16.57
N PRO A 206 4.75 -2.18 17.78
CA PRO A 206 5.45 -3.42 18.09
C PRO A 206 4.63 -4.70 17.80
N LEU A 207 3.50 -4.60 17.10
CA LEU A 207 2.63 -5.74 16.77
C LEU A 207 2.59 -5.99 15.25
N LYS A 208 2.66 -7.26 14.86
CA LYS A 208 2.50 -7.69 13.46
C LYS A 208 1.05 -7.64 13.00
N ASP A 209 0.13 -8.11 13.85
CA ASP A 209 -1.31 -7.97 13.60
C ASP A 209 -1.65 -6.48 13.57
N THR A 210 -2.35 -6.08 12.50
CA THR A 210 -2.63 -4.67 12.31
C THR A 210 -3.56 -4.14 13.39
N HIS A 211 -3.13 -3.05 14.04
CA HIS A 211 -3.85 -2.45 15.16
C HIS A 211 -4.63 -1.18 14.78
N PHE A 212 -4.24 -0.53 13.68
CA PHE A 212 -4.77 0.77 13.30
C PHE A 212 -5.49 0.71 11.96
N GLY A 213 -6.59 1.47 11.84
CA GLY A 213 -7.33 1.65 10.61
C GLY A 213 -8.20 2.91 10.64
N GLU A 214 -8.86 3.19 9.52
CA GLU A 214 -9.72 4.37 9.37
C GLU A 214 -11.20 4.06 9.48
N SER A 215 -11.87 4.80 10.34
CA SER A 215 -13.33 4.91 10.38
C SER A 215 -13.73 6.22 11.03
N TYR A 216 -14.89 6.74 10.65
CA TYR A 216 -15.43 8.00 11.14
C TYR A 216 -16.91 7.84 11.46
N SER A 217 -17.33 8.46 12.57
CA SER A 217 -18.71 8.39 13.05
C SER A 217 -19.67 9.14 12.11
N ASP A 218 -20.91 8.65 12.04
CA ASP A 218 -21.99 9.24 11.26
C ASP A 218 -22.51 10.58 11.82
N GLN A 219 -22.40 10.78 13.14
CA GLN A 219 -22.98 11.94 13.83
C GLN A 219 -22.12 13.20 13.75
N ASN A 220 -20.80 13.07 13.88
CA ASN A 220 -19.91 14.22 13.99
C ASN A 220 -18.57 14.06 13.27
N GLY A 221 -18.39 12.99 12.49
CA GLY A 221 -17.16 12.73 11.75
C GLY A 221 -15.94 12.49 12.63
N ALA A 222 -16.14 12.12 13.89
CA ALA A 222 -15.05 11.81 14.80
C ALA A 222 -14.42 10.46 14.42
N PRO A 223 -13.08 10.32 14.47
CA PRO A 223 -12.44 9.03 14.27
C PRO A 223 -12.95 8.01 15.31
N GLU A 224 -13.25 6.80 14.86
CA GLU A 224 -13.85 5.75 15.71
C GLU A 224 -13.12 4.41 15.59
N ARG A 225 -13.24 3.59 16.63
CA ARG A 225 -12.77 2.21 16.63
C ARG A 225 -13.74 1.33 15.84
N LEU A 226 -13.21 0.51 14.93
CA LEU A 226 -13.95 -0.61 14.35
C LEU A 226 -13.79 -1.84 15.25
N ILE A 227 -14.89 -2.53 15.54
CA ILE A 227 -14.89 -3.73 16.38
C ILE A 227 -15.55 -4.86 15.58
N GLU A 228 -14.86 -5.99 15.47
CA GLU A 228 -15.40 -7.18 14.84
C GLU A 228 -16.53 -7.76 15.68
N GLN A 229 -17.58 -8.24 15.01
CA GLN A 229 -18.69 -8.90 15.67
C GLN A 229 -18.35 -10.38 15.94
N GLY A 230 -18.37 -10.74 17.22
CA GLY A 230 -18.20 -12.11 17.69
C GLY A 230 -16.88 -12.34 18.42
N ASP A 231 -16.83 -13.43 19.17
CA ASP A 231 -15.64 -13.83 19.92
C ASP A 231 -14.59 -14.44 18.97
N ILE A 232 -13.74 -13.59 18.40
CA ILE A 232 -12.65 -14.03 17.51
C ILE A 232 -11.48 -14.55 18.34
N LYS A 233 -11.28 -15.87 18.28
CA LYS A 233 -10.19 -16.54 18.97
C LYS A 233 -8.83 -16.20 18.34
N PRO A 234 -7.72 -16.16 19.13
CA PRO A 234 -6.38 -15.89 18.61
C PRO A 234 -5.93 -16.86 17.49
N GLU A 235 -6.38 -18.11 17.53
CA GLU A 235 -6.11 -19.10 16.47
C GLU A 235 -6.78 -18.67 15.15
N THR A 236 -8.03 -18.23 15.22
CA THR A 236 -8.77 -17.72 14.04
C THR A 236 -8.08 -16.50 13.46
N MET A 237 -7.66 -15.54 14.29
CA MET A 237 -6.92 -14.36 13.83
C MET A 237 -5.67 -14.77 13.05
N THR A 238 -4.86 -15.66 13.63
CA THR A 238 -3.58 -16.11 13.07
C THR A 238 -3.75 -16.93 11.78
N LEU A 239 -4.72 -17.84 11.76
CA LEU A 239 -4.89 -18.79 10.65
C LEU A 239 -5.74 -18.24 9.50
N LYS A 240 -6.52 -17.17 9.74
CA LYS A 240 -7.45 -16.59 8.74
C LYS A 240 -7.17 -15.12 8.43
N GLY A 241 -6.23 -14.48 9.11
CA GLY A 241 -5.90 -13.07 8.90
C GLY A 241 -7.02 -12.11 9.32
N ILE A 242 -7.84 -12.51 10.30
CA ILE A 242 -8.98 -11.74 10.82
C ILE A 242 -8.53 -10.89 12.00
N LEU A 243 -9.06 -9.68 12.09
CA LEU A 243 -8.81 -8.73 13.18
C LEU A 243 -10.00 -8.68 14.13
N SER A 244 -9.74 -8.47 15.42
CA SER A 244 -10.79 -8.27 16.42
C SER A 244 -11.26 -6.82 16.52
N TYR A 245 -10.37 -5.86 16.27
CA TYR A 245 -10.68 -4.44 16.21
C TYR A 245 -9.58 -3.66 15.48
N LEU A 246 -9.88 -2.41 15.15
CA LEU A 246 -8.94 -1.43 14.63
C LEU A 246 -9.16 -0.10 15.34
N ASP A 247 -8.09 0.48 15.88
CA ASP A 247 -8.09 1.82 16.47
C ASP A 247 -7.80 2.91 15.43
N PRO A 248 -8.32 4.13 15.61
CA PRO A 248 -7.82 5.30 14.88
C PRO A 248 -6.32 5.48 15.15
N LEU A 249 -5.57 5.87 14.12
CA LEU A 249 -4.14 6.16 14.29
C LEU A 249 -3.95 7.38 15.21
N PRO A 250 -3.32 7.26 16.40
CA PRO A 250 -3.14 8.39 17.30
C PRO A 250 -2.31 9.52 16.67
N ARG A 251 -2.37 10.74 17.20
CA ARG A 251 -1.60 11.87 16.66
C ARG A 251 -0.09 11.61 16.60
N TRP A 252 0.56 11.99 15.51
CA TRP A 252 2.01 11.80 15.34
C TRP A 252 2.83 12.49 16.44
N GLU A 253 2.33 13.58 17.04
CA GLU A 253 3.02 14.32 18.11
C GLU A 253 3.27 13.47 19.36
N ILE A 254 2.48 12.42 19.59
CA ILE A 254 2.64 11.49 20.72
C ILE A 254 3.38 10.20 20.33
N SER A 255 3.68 10.02 19.04
CA SER A 255 4.51 8.90 18.59
C SER A 255 5.94 9.03 19.13
N GLN A 256 6.59 7.89 19.39
CA GLN A 256 8.02 7.82 19.63
C GLN A 256 8.71 7.22 18.40
N PRO A 257 9.91 7.69 18.01
CA PRO A 257 10.67 7.06 16.95
C PRO A 257 10.92 5.58 17.26
N GLY A 258 10.41 4.69 16.41
CA GLY A 258 10.60 3.26 16.54
C GLY A 258 12.02 2.79 16.19
N ASN A 259 12.74 3.61 15.41
CA ASN A 259 14.11 3.39 14.99
C ASN A 259 15.03 4.46 15.55
N ILE A 260 15.64 4.19 16.69
CA ILE A 260 16.77 4.97 17.19
C ILE A 260 17.91 3.96 17.28
N LEU A 261 18.84 3.96 16.33
CA LEU A 261 20.04 3.11 16.42
C LEU A 261 21.01 3.66 17.48
N ARG A 262 20.55 3.82 18.72
CA ARG A 262 21.40 4.00 19.90
C ARG A 262 20.95 3.08 21.02
N VAL A 263 21.37 1.84 20.89
CA VAL A 263 21.35 0.79 21.93
C VAL A 263 22.19 1.20 23.17
N PHE A 264 23.01 2.27 23.08
CA PHE A 264 24.02 2.59 24.09
C PHE A 264 23.94 4.00 24.72
N GLU A 265 22.92 4.81 24.42
CA GLU A 265 22.72 6.09 25.11
C GLU A 265 21.64 5.98 26.18
N ARG A 266 22.03 5.88 27.46
CA ARG A 266 21.13 6.27 28.54
C ARG A 266 21.13 7.79 28.62
N GLY A 267 19.93 8.38 28.58
CA GLY A 267 19.77 9.83 28.64
C GLY A 267 20.50 10.45 29.83
N GLY A 268 21.43 11.36 29.53
CA GLY A 268 21.98 12.31 30.50
C GLY A 268 21.02 13.48 30.76
N LYS A 269 21.43 14.42 31.63
CA LYS A 269 20.62 15.57 32.09
C LYS A 269 20.01 16.42 30.95
N ARG A 270 19.10 17.35 31.31
CA ARG A 270 18.41 18.31 30.42
C ARG A 270 19.37 18.97 29.42
N ARG A 271 18.98 19.02 28.14
CA ARG A 271 19.76 19.70 27.08
C ARG A 271 19.60 21.22 27.12
N LEU A 272 20.58 21.90 26.52
CA LEU A 272 20.55 23.34 26.27
C LEU A 272 19.46 23.66 25.24
N GLU A 273 18.66 24.68 25.55
CA GLU A 273 17.79 25.35 24.59
C GLU A 273 18.57 26.49 23.93
N VAL A 274 18.31 26.74 22.65
CA VAL A 274 18.93 27.87 21.94
C VAL A 274 18.58 29.16 22.67
N GLY A 275 19.60 29.90 23.12
CA GLY A 275 19.45 31.16 23.87
C GLY A 275 19.55 31.04 25.40
N LEU A 276 19.69 29.83 25.95
CA LEU A 276 19.81 29.58 27.40
C LEU A 276 20.98 28.62 27.70
N PRO A 277 22.23 29.13 27.81
CA PRO A 277 23.38 28.32 28.21
C PRO A 277 23.24 27.86 29.66
N ASP A 278 23.60 26.59 29.92
CA ASP A 278 23.66 26.00 31.26
C ASP A 278 24.97 26.43 31.91
N LYS A 279 24.85 27.13 33.03
CA LYS A 279 26.00 27.69 33.75
C LYS A 279 26.74 26.62 34.56
N GLU A 280 26.17 25.43 34.74
CA GLU A 280 26.75 24.33 35.53
C GLU A 280 27.41 23.24 34.67
N GLU A 281 27.76 23.55 33.42
CA GLU A 281 28.43 22.62 32.53
C GLU A 281 29.91 22.39 32.92
N ASP A 282 30.26 21.14 33.28
CA ASP A 282 31.64 20.74 33.57
C ASP A 282 32.51 20.80 32.30
N PRO A 283 33.62 21.56 32.29
CA PRO A 283 34.51 21.64 31.13
C PRO A 283 35.07 20.27 30.74
N GLY A 284 34.87 19.86 29.48
CA GLY A 284 35.45 18.63 28.92
C GLY A 284 34.81 17.32 29.43
N ARG A 285 33.69 17.38 30.15
CA ARG A 285 32.91 16.22 30.60
C ARG A 285 31.41 16.45 30.35
N PRO A 286 30.94 16.42 29.10
CA PRO A 286 29.51 16.54 28.84
C PRO A 286 28.82 15.30 29.42
N ASP A 287 28.18 15.46 30.58
CA ASP A 287 27.21 14.52 31.17
C ASP A 287 25.89 14.49 30.35
N LYS A 288 25.96 14.93 29.08
CA LYS A 288 24.90 15.18 28.11
C LYS A 288 25.09 14.17 26.96
N GLY A 289 24.00 13.59 26.48
CA GLY A 289 24.04 12.69 25.32
C GLY A 289 24.67 13.38 24.10
N LEU A 290 25.51 12.64 23.37
CA LEU A 290 26.44 13.20 22.40
C LEU A 290 25.79 13.60 21.09
N SER A 291 24.65 13.00 20.78
CA SER A 291 23.76 13.47 19.73
C SER A 291 22.51 14.01 20.33
N ALA A 292 21.79 14.87 19.64
CA ALA A 292 20.43 15.23 19.96
C ALA A 292 19.58 13.99 20.32
N ARG A 293 19.73 12.87 19.59
CA ARG A 293 18.92 11.63 19.61
C ARG A 293 18.67 11.05 21.02
N GLY A 294 17.45 10.58 21.30
CA GLY A 294 16.98 10.07 22.60
C GLY A 294 15.45 10.08 22.71
N PHE A 295 14.87 9.28 23.62
CA PHE A 295 13.42 9.17 23.84
C PHE A 295 12.86 10.50 24.38
N GLY A 296 12.05 11.19 23.59
CA GLY A 296 11.47 12.51 23.95
C GLY A 296 11.02 13.35 22.75
N VAL A 297 9.93 14.09 22.95
CA VAL A 297 9.18 14.85 21.91
C VAL A 297 9.80 16.19 21.51
N GLN A 298 11.13 16.35 21.51
CA GLN A 298 11.82 17.59 21.07
C GLN A 298 11.70 17.83 19.54
N ASN A 299 10.49 17.78 18.99
CA ASN A 299 10.14 17.65 17.57
C ASN A 299 10.73 16.42 16.87
N ARG A 300 11.11 15.39 17.64
CA ARG A 300 11.45 14.07 17.10
C ARG A 300 10.19 13.24 17.04
N THR A 301 9.80 12.91 15.83
CA THR A 301 8.72 12.01 15.52
C THR A 301 9.25 10.92 14.60
N ASP A 302 8.57 9.79 14.58
CA ASP A 302 8.84 8.75 13.61
C ASP A 302 8.40 9.23 12.20
N PRO A 303 9.32 9.37 11.23
CA PRO A 303 8.97 9.81 9.88
C PRO A 303 7.97 8.88 9.18
N VAL A 304 7.95 7.59 9.54
CA VAL A 304 6.99 6.62 9.02
C VAL A 304 5.60 6.95 9.56
N TYR A 305 5.51 7.20 10.87
CA TYR A 305 4.25 7.54 11.53
C TYR A 305 3.68 8.88 11.04
N LEU A 306 4.53 9.91 10.95
CA LEU A 306 4.19 11.20 10.35
C LEU A 306 3.76 11.05 8.89
N GLY A 307 4.46 10.18 8.14
CA GLY A 307 4.15 9.88 6.75
C GLY A 307 2.75 9.31 6.57
N LEU A 308 2.33 8.37 7.42
CA LEU A 308 0.97 7.81 7.37
C LEU A 308 -0.15 8.83 7.58
N GLN A 309 0.13 9.97 8.24
CA GLN A 309 -0.89 10.99 8.53
C GLN A 309 -0.93 12.14 7.52
N LYS A 310 0.15 12.35 6.77
CA LYS A 310 0.35 13.55 5.94
C LYS A 310 0.78 13.28 4.52
N THR A 311 1.51 12.20 4.31
CA THR A 311 2.02 11.85 3.00
C THR A 311 0.96 11.04 2.29
N ARG A 312 0.75 11.37 1.02
CA ARG A 312 -0.29 10.75 0.24
C ARG A 312 0.11 9.33 -0.23
N LEU A 313 0.13 8.36 0.69
CA LEU A 313 0.61 6.98 0.48
C LEU A 313 -0.50 5.92 0.51
N LEU A 314 -1.64 6.23 1.11
CA LEU A 314 -2.87 5.43 1.10
C LEU A 314 -4.04 6.34 1.41
N ASP A 315 -4.27 7.27 0.51
CA ASP A 315 -5.29 8.27 0.67
C ASP A 315 -5.85 8.72 -0.70
N PRO A 316 -7.11 9.12 -0.72
CA PRO A 316 -8.08 8.94 0.36
C PRO A 316 -8.61 7.48 0.37
N THR A 317 -9.07 6.97 1.51
CA THR A 317 -9.83 5.70 1.57
C THR A 317 -11.27 5.93 1.10
N LEU A 318 -12.15 4.92 1.15
CA LEU A 318 -13.58 5.10 0.85
C LEU A 318 -14.30 6.07 1.83
N ASN A 319 -13.68 6.45 2.94
CA ASN A 319 -14.24 7.44 3.87
C ASN A 319 -14.30 8.85 3.26
N PHE A 320 -13.44 9.18 2.29
CA PHE A 320 -13.34 10.53 1.73
C PHE A 320 -13.45 10.54 0.21
N LEU A 321 -13.84 11.71 -0.34
CA LEU A 321 -13.79 11.97 -1.77
C LEU A 321 -12.36 11.78 -2.27
N GLY A 322 -12.18 11.48 -3.55
CA GLY A 322 -10.84 11.46 -4.15
C GLY A 322 -10.11 12.81 -3.98
N THR A 323 -8.81 12.80 -4.23
CA THR A 323 -7.99 14.02 -4.30
C THR A 323 -8.49 14.96 -5.39
N ASN A 324 -8.97 14.42 -6.53
CA ASN A 324 -9.62 15.13 -7.63
C ASN A 324 -8.79 16.29 -8.21
N ASP A 325 -7.46 16.27 -7.99
CA ASP A 325 -6.54 17.37 -8.32
C ASP A 325 -5.55 17.07 -9.45
N HIS A 326 -5.68 15.89 -10.08
CA HIS A 326 -4.88 15.48 -11.23
C HIS A 326 -5.75 14.84 -12.32
N PRO A 327 -5.32 14.92 -13.60
CA PRO A 327 -5.91 14.13 -14.68
C PRO A 327 -5.84 12.63 -14.36
N GLY A 328 -6.96 11.94 -14.54
CA GLY A 328 -7.09 10.52 -14.23
C GLY A 328 -7.20 10.16 -12.75
N ASP A 329 -7.50 11.14 -11.88
CA ASP A 329 -7.58 10.97 -10.42
C ASP A 329 -8.92 11.47 -9.85
N TYR A 330 -10.03 11.12 -10.53
CA TYR A 330 -11.37 11.59 -10.17
C TYR A 330 -12.26 10.48 -9.63
N ARG A 331 -12.82 10.73 -8.44
CA ARG A 331 -13.85 9.87 -7.83
C ARG A 331 -14.56 10.56 -6.67
N SER A 332 -15.73 10.05 -6.34
CA SER A 332 -16.45 10.34 -5.09
C SER A 332 -15.95 9.46 -3.92
N SER A 333 -16.72 9.35 -2.83
CA SER A 333 -16.51 8.48 -1.65
C SER A 333 -17.55 7.37 -1.54
N GLY A 334 -17.32 6.40 -0.65
CA GLY A 334 -18.25 5.30 -0.36
C GLY A 334 -18.70 4.53 -1.60
N CYS A 335 -20.00 4.21 -1.69
CA CYS A 335 -20.53 3.39 -2.79
C CYS A 335 -20.41 4.09 -4.16
N THR A 336 -20.53 5.42 -4.21
CA THR A 336 -20.46 6.17 -5.48
C THR A 336 -19.04 6.33 -6.00
N ALA A 337 -18.01 6.04 -5.19
CA ALA A 337 -16.61 6.00 -5.64
C ALA A 337 -16.38 4.98 -6.77
N CYS A 338 -17.15 3.89 -6.78
CA CYS A 338 -17.07 2.84 -7.78
C CYS A 338 -18.27 2.85 -8.73
N HIS A 339 -19.48 3.10 -8.21
CA HIS A 339 -20.70 2.96 -9.00
C HIS A 339 -21.05 4.18 -9.87
N VAL A 340 -20.39 5.32 -9.68
CA VAL A 340 -20.53 6.52 -10.53
C VAL A 340 -19.21 6.77 -11.23
N ILE A 341 -19.19 6.64 -12.56
CA ILE A 341 -17.94 6.62 -13.33
C ILE A 341 -17.50 8.02 -13.75
N TYR A 342 -16.21 8.28 -13.56
CA TYR A 342 -15.53 9.48 -14.02
C TYR A 342 -14.63 9.13 -15.22
N ALA A 343 -14.41 10.11 -16.10
CA ALA A 343 -13.47 9.94 -17.21
C ALA A 343 -12.04 10.09 -16.70
N ASN A 344 -11.36 8.96 -16.47
CA ASN A 344 -10.05 8.89 -15.83
C ASN A 344 -8.90 8.42 -16.75
N ASP A 345 -9.19 7.90 -17.93
CA ASP A 345 -8.19 7.32 -18.83
C ASP A 345 -8.81 7.20 -20.24
N SER A 346 -8.00 7.50 -21.25
CA SER A 346 -8.36 7.49 -22.67
C SER A 346 -8.02 6.17 -23.37
N SER A 347 -7.42 5.22 -22.66
CA SER A 347 -7.08 3.90 -23.17
C SER A 347 -8.32 3.01 -23.25
N PRO A 348 -8.71 2.54 -24.45
CA PRO A 348 -9.80 1.58 -24.57
C PRO A 348 -9.47 0.23 -23.92
N VAL A 349 -8.20 -0.04 -23.63
CA VAL A 349 -7.75 -1.25 -22.92
C VAL A 349 -8.05 -1.13 -21.42
N ASN A 350 -7.77 0.03 -20.80
CA ASN A 350 -7.89 0.20 -19.36
C ASN A 350 -9.31 0.62 -18.94
N SER A 351 -9.98 1.38 -19.82
CA SER A 351 -11.28 2.01 -19.54
C SER A 351 -12.47 1.36 -20.26
N SER A 352 -12.25 0.34 -21.11
CA SER A 352 -13.19 -0.12 -22.14
C SER A 352 -13.51 0.98 -23.18
N LYS A 353 -13.97 0.56 -24.36
CA LYS A 353 -14.40 1.52 -25.42
C LYS A 353 -15.56 2.42 -24.97
N GLN A 354 -16.39 1.94 -24.03
CA GLN A 354 -17.54 2.69 -23.54
C GLN A 354 -17.12 3.96 -22.81
N TYR A 355 -16.07 3.91 -21.98
CA TYR A 355 -15.66 5.04 -21.16
C TYR A 355 -14.44 5.78 -21.69
N ALA A 356 -13.52 5.11 -22.40
CA ALA A 356 -12.28 5.71 -22.92
C ALA A 356 -12.49 6.92 -23.84
N GLN A 357 -13.63 6.97 -24.55
CA GLN A 357 -13.97 8.08 -25.44
C GLN A 357 -14.13 9.44 -24.72
N PHE A 358 -14.28 9.43 -23.40
CA PHE A 358 -14.45 10.65 -22.59
C PHE A 358 -13.13 11.21 -22.03
N GLY A 359 -12.00 10.54 -22.26
CA GLY A 359 -10.67 11.01 -21.86
C GLY A 359 -10.37 10.85 -20.37
N ASN A 360 -9.52 11.74 -19.83
CA ASN A 360 -8.97 11.66 -18.47
C ASN A 360 -9.24 12.91 -17.61
N GLN A 361 -10.11 13.82 -18.06
CA GLN A 361 -10.35 15.11 -17.41
C GLN A 361 -11.66 15.17 -16.62
N ALA A 362 -12.45 14.09 -16.59
CA ALA A 362 -13.74 14.06 -15.91
C ALA A 362 -14.67 15.24 -16.28
N THR A 363 -14.84 15.52 -17.57
CA THR A 363 -15.84 16.49 -18.05
C THR A 363 -17.24 15.87 -18.12
N PRO A 364 -18.32 16.62 -17.88
CA PRO A 364 -19.66 16.07 -17.80
C PRO A 364 -20.29 15.79 -19.18
N HIS A 365 -20.83 14.58 -19.36
CA HIS A 365 -21.53 14.13 -20.57
C HIS A 365 -23.01 13.81 -20.28
N THR A 366 -23.69 14.77 -19.66
CA THR A 366 -25.09 14.69 -19.20
C THR A 366 -26.08 15.48 -20.08
N ALA A 367 -27.37 15.13 -20.08
CA ALA A 367 -28.42 15.97 -20.66
C ALA A 367 -28.94 17.07 -19.71
N ASP A 368 -28.51 17.09 -18.44
CA ASP A 368 -28.94 18.08 -17.45
C ASP A 368 -28.65 19.52 -17.93
N VAL A 369 -29.72 20.33 -18.02
CA VAL A 369 -29.66 21.71 -18.51
C VAL A 369 -28.85 22.63 -17.59
N SER A 370 -28.67 22.29 -16.32
CA SER A 370 -27.83 23.04 -15.38
C SER A 370 -26.34 23.02 -15.77
N PHE A 371 -25.92 22.05 -16.58
CA PHE A 371 -24.55 21.89 -17.06
C PHE A 371 -24.27 22.58 -18.41
N ASN A 372 -25.24 23.29 -19.00
CA ASN A 372 -25.07 23.93 -20.31
C ASN A 372 -23.86 24.88 -20.38
N ASN A 373 -23.53 25.56 -19.27
CA ASN A 373 -22.37 26.46 -19.18
C ASN A 373 -21.14 25.81 -18.49
N LEU A 374 -21.19 24.52 -18.16
CA LEU A 374 -20.16 23.79 -17.39
C LEU A 374 -19.58 22.59 -18.16
N ARG A 375 -19.81 22.51 -19.48
CA ARG A 375 -19.43 21.35 -20.32
C ARG A 375 -17.93 21.07 -20.37
N SER A 376 -17.10 22.08 -20.13
CA SER A 376 -15.64 21.98 -20.10
C SER A 376 -15.06 22.03 -18.69
N GLU A 377 -15.90 22.10 -17.65
CA GLU A 377 -15.42 22.05 -16.28
C GLU A 377 -15.02 20.61 -15.95
N VAL A 378 -13.89 20.44 -15.28
CA VAL A 378 -13.32 19.13 -14.90
C VAL A 378 -13.82 18.70 -13.52
N GLY A 379 -13.72 17.40 -13.20
CA GLY A 379 -14.08 16.88 -11.88
C GLY A 379 -15.57 16.55 -11.70
N HIS A 380 -16.26 16.25 -12.81
CA HIS A 380 -17.64 15.78 -12.83
C HIS A 380 -17.72 14.32 -13.29
N PRO A 381 -18.71 13.54 -12.80
CA PRO A 381 -18.93 12.22 -13.35
C PRO A 381 -19.36 12.32 -14.83
N ILE A 382 -19.14 11.26 -15.59
CA ILE A 382 -19.55 11.20 -17.01
C ILE A 382 -21.07 11.45 -17.09
N ARG A 383 -21.85 10.81 -16.19
CA ARG A 383 -23.30 10.96 -16.06
C ARG A 383 -23.74 10.77 -14.61
N HIS A 384 -24.91 11.28 -14.29
CA HIS A 384 -25.61 11.01 -13.03
C HIS A 384 -26.33 9.65 -13.10
N GLN A 385 -25.55 8.55 -13.10
CA GLN A 385 -26.08 7.18 -13.24
C GLN A 385 -25.19 6.13 -12.57
N LEU A 386 -25.81 5.17 -11.88
CA LEU A 386 -25.13 4.02 -11.29
C LEU A 386 -24.86 2.93 -12.35
N THR A 387 -23.71 2.26 -12.23
CA THR A 387 -23.35 1.10 -13.04
C THR A 387 -22.76 -0.02 -12.20
N THR A 388 -22.92 -1.26 -12.67
CA THR A 388 -22.14 -2.41 -12.18
C THR A 388 -20.99 -2.79 -13.12
N GLY A 389 -20.94 -2.20 -14.32
CA GLY A 389 -19.81 -2.35 -15.25
C GLY A 389 -18.74 -1.30 -14.96
N ILE A 390 -17.86 -1.60 -14.02
CA ILE A 390 -16.83 -0.68 -13.52
C ILE A 390 -15.52 -0.94 -14.28
N PRO A 391 -14.97 0.04 -15.01
CA PRO A 391 -13.71 -0.15 -15.73
C PRO A 391 -12.50 -0.18 -14.78
N THR A 392 -11.42 -0.82 -15.20
CA THR A 392 -10.17 -0.90 -14.44
C THR A 392 -9.59 0.48 -14.12
N SER A 393 -9.76 1.47 -15.01
CA SER A 393 -9.34 2.85 -14.75
C SER A 393 -10.00 3.48 -13.52
N GLN A 394 -11.25 3.11 -13.19
CA GLN A 394 -11.89 3.56 -11.95
C GLN A 394 -11.21 2.97 -10.71
N CYS A 395 -10.80 1.69 -10.77
CA CYS A 395 -10.05 1.05 -9.70
C CYS A 395 -8.65 1.65 -9.54
N MET A 396 -8.01 2.05 -10.66
CA MET A 396 -6.66 2.61 -10.65
C MET A 396 -6.56 3.88 -9.81
N VAL A 397 -7.62 4.68 -9.71
CA VAL A 397 -7.68 5.91 -8.88
C VAL A 397 -7.31 5.67 -7.40
N CYS A 398 -7.58 4.47 -6.86
CA CYS A 398 -7.17 4.10 -5.50
C CYS A 398 -6.02 3.08 -5.49
N HIS A 399 -6.03 2.13 -6.42
CA HIS A 399 -5.10 0.99 -6.45
C HIS A 399 -3.76 1.29 -7.14
N MET A 400 -3.44 2.57 -7.29
CA MET A 400 -2.11 3.03 -7.63
C MET A 400 -1.14 3.05 -6.44
N HIS A 401 -1.61 2.72 -5.22
CA HIS A 401 -0.83 2.84 -3.98
C HIS A 401 -0.72 1.52 -3.17
N PRO A 402 0.48 1.19 -2.66
CA PRO A 402 1.76 1.65 -3.21
C PRO A 402 1.82 1.24 -4.69
N GLY A 403 2.44 2.02 -5.59
CA GLY A 403 2.46 1.76 -7.04
C GLY A 403 3.27 0.55 -7.48
N THR A 404 3.63 -0.27 -6.50
CA THR A 404 4.15 -1.61 -6.64
C THR A 404 3.03 -2.67 -6.53
N ASN A 405 1.78 -2.26 -6.26
CA ASN A 405 0.62 -3.10 -5.95
C ASN A 405 -0.31 -3.32 -7.17
N MET A 406 -1.25 -4.25 -7.01
CA MET A 406 -1.91 -5.09 -8.02
C MET A 406 -2.38 -4.48 -9.36
N VAL A 407 -2.89 -3.23 -9.42
CA VAL A 407 -3.54 -2.74 -10.65
C VAL A 407 -2.55 -2.21 -11.68
N ALA A 408 -1.52 -1.46 -11.28
CA ALA A 408 -0.53 -0.97 -12.24
C ALA A 408 0.16 -2.12 -13.00
N THR A 409 0.50 -3.20 -12.30
CA THR A 409 1.10 -4.39 -12.89
C THR A 409 0.13 -5.17 -13.78
N TYR A 410 -1.18 -5.23 -13.43
CA TYR A 410 -2.24 -5.73 -14.32
C TYR A 410 -2.25 -5.02 -15.67
N LEU A 411 -2.06 -3.70 -15.64
CA LEU A 411 -1.93 -2.85 -16.83
C LEU A 411 -0.60 -3.03 -17.59
N GLY A 412 0.35 -3.82 -17.08
CA GLY A 412 1.70 -3.93 -17.64
C GLY A 412 2.58 -2.71 -17.32
N MET A 413 2.21 -1.93 -16.31
CA MET A 413 2.82 -0.65 -15.97
C MET A 413 3.53 -0.70 -14.60
N THR A 414 4.55 0.12 -14.43
CA THR A 414 5.21 0.35 -13.14
C THR A 414 5.56 1.83 -13.00
N TRP A 415 5.84 2.30 -11.78
CA TRP A 415 6.32 3.68 -11.60
C TRP A 415 7.53 3.98 -12.48
N TRP A 416 7.57 5.19 -13.02
CA TRP A 416 8.69 5.65 -13.82
C TRP A 416 9.96 5.77 -12.98
N ASP A 417 11.11 5.43 -13.56
CA ASP A 417 12.40 5.36 -12.89
C ASP A 417 13.10 6.73 -12.77
N ASN A 418 12.40 7.81 -13.12
CA ASN A 418 12.89 9.18 -13.17
C ASN A 418 14.02 9.44 -14.18
N GLU A 419 14.33 8.49 -15.09
CA GLU A 419 15.47 8.61 -16.02
C GLU A 419 15.13 8.21 -17.47
N THR A 420 14.40 7.11 -17.67
CA THR A 420 14.08 6.59 -19.01
C THR A 420 13.30 7.63 -19.83
N ASP A 421 13.82 8.01 -21.00
CA ASP A 421 13.31 9.10 -21.84
C ASP A 421 13.19 10.47 -21.11
N GLY A 422 13.93 10.69 -20.02
CA GLY A 422 13.76 11.87 -19.15
C GLY A 422 14.02 13.25 -19.80
N LYS A 423 14.60 13.31 -21.02
CA LYS A 423 14.81 14.60 -21.73
C LYS A 423 13.53 15.41 -21.94
N VAL A 424 12.38 14.74 -22.05
CA VAL A 424 11.08 15.40 -22.22
C VAL A 424 10.35 15.63 -20.88
N MET A 425 10.92 15.13 -19.78
CA MET A 425 10.34 15.16 -18.43
C MET A 425 11.01 16.19 -17.51
N TYR A 426 12.22 16.64 -17.84
CA TYR A 426 12.95 17.66 -17.09
C TYR A 426 13.07 18.96 -17.91
N PRO A 427 13.05 20.13 -17.26
CA PRO A 427 13.31 21.40 -17.94
C PRO A 427 14.77 21.45 -18.45
N ALA A 428 14.97 22.09 -19.61
CA ALA A 428 16.31 22.23 -20.20
C ALA A 428 17.27 23.07 -19.32
N THR A 429 16.71 23.98 -18.52
CA THR A 429 17.43 24.79 -17.54
C THR A 429 17.07 24.31 -16.15
N GLN A 430 18.08 24.20 -15.26
CA GLN A 430 17.87 23.76 -13.89
C GLN A 430 16.89 24.67 -13.14
N HIS A 431 15.80 24.10 -12.66
CA HIS A 431 14.82 24.80 -11.84
C HIS A 431 15.19 24.73 -10.36
N THR A 432 15.11 25.85 -9.64
CA THR A 432 15.35 25.92 -8.19
C THR A 432 14.11 26.49 -7.51
N PRO A 433 13.22 25.65 -6.96
CA PRO A 433 11.95 26.10 -6.44
C PRO A 433 12.12 26.99 -5.20
N SER A 434 11.21 27.95 -5.05
CA SER A 434 11.08 28.72 -3.80
C SER A 434 10.40 27.88 -2.71
N GLN A 435 10.46 28.29 -1.45
CA GLN A 435 9.79 27.56 -0.36
C GLN A 435 8.28 27.46 -0.54
N ASP A 436 7.64 28.54 -1.00
CA ASP A 436 6.19 28.56 -1.27
C ASP A 436 5.84 27.62 -2.41
N GLU A 437 6.67 27.61 -3.46
CA GLU A 437 6.51 26.70 -4.60
C GLU A 437 6.69 25.24 -4.17
N GLU A 438 7.71 24.92 -3.37
CA GLU A 438 7.89 23.57 -2.85
C GLU A 438 6.67 23.13 -2.01
N GLN A 439 6.12 24.03 -1.19
CA GLN A 439 4.95 23.72 -0.36
C GLN A 439 3.72 23.44 -1.22
N GLN A 440 3.45 24.29 -2.22
CA GLN A 440 2.34 24.12 -3.14
C GLN A 440 2.44 22.80 -3.91
N LYS A 441 3.62 22.53 -4.50
CA LYS A 441 3.86 21.32 -5.31
C LYS A 441 3.81 20.05 -4.48
N LEU A 442 4.49 20.02 -3.32
CA LEU A 442 4.49 18.84 -2.45
C LEU A 442 3.15 18.56 -1.76
N ASN A 443 2.27 19.57 -1.69
CA ASN A 443 0.92 19.36 -1.24
C ASN A 443 0.11 18.52 -2.24
N ARG A 444 0.37 18.66 -3.55
CA ARG A 444 -0.28 17.91 -4.64
C ARG A 444 0.43 16.59 -4.96
N ASN A 445 1.76 16.60 -5.01
CA ASN A 445 2.56 15.42 -5.31
C ASN A 445 3.60 15.18 -4.19
N PRO A 446 3.48 14.09 -3.40
CA PRO A 446 4.41 13.83 -2.30
C PRO A 446 5.83 13.43 -2.76
N GLU A 447 6.04 13.16 -4.05
CA GLU A 447 7.32 12.79 -4.64
C GLU A 447 8.29 13.97 -4.65
N ALA A 448 9.37 13.87 -3.87
CA ALA A 448 10.35 14.95 -3.78
C ALA A 448 11.07 15.24 -5.11
N ALA A 449 11.28 14.23 -5.97
CA ALA A 449 11.89 14.42 -7.28
C ALA A 449 11.03 15.28 -8.23
N SER A 450 9.71 15.33 -8.03
CA SER A 450 8.78 16.13 -8.85
C SER A 450 9.13 17.62 -8.84
N LEU A 451 9.73 18.12 -7.76
CA LEU A 451 10.19 19.51 -7.63
C LEU A 451 11.20 19.94 -8.69
N ARG A 452 11.88 18.99 -9.33
CA ARG A 452 12.84 19.23 -10.42
C ARG A 452 12.28 18.91 -11.80
N GLY A 453 11.15 18.21 -11.84
CA GLY A 453 10.51 17.70 -13.04
C GLY A 453 9.39 18.59 -13.57
N LEU A 454 9.01 18.36 -14.82
CA LEU A 454 7.84 18.99 -15.43
C LEU A 454 6.52 18.37 -14.94
N TRP A 455 6.55 17.16 -14.38
CA TRP A 455 5.37 16.47 -13.86
C TRP A 455 4.88 17.02 -12.50
N SER A 456 5.50 18.06 -11.96
CA SER A 456 4.87 18.87 -10.91
C SER A 456 3.79 19.82 -11.45
N GLU A 457 3.71 20.00 -12.78
CA GLU A 457 2.78 20.92 -13.42
C GLU A 457 1.53 20.19 -13.95
N GLU A 458 0.35 20.62 -13.51
CA GLU A 458 -0.94 20.03 -13.89
C GLU A 458 -1.14 20.02 -15.42
N LYS A 459 -0.82 21.13 -16.08
CA LYS A 459 -0.91 21.26 -17.56
C LYS A 459 -0.01 20.29 -18.31
N PHE A 460 1.13 19.92 -17.72
CA PHE A 460 2.03 18.93 -18.30
C PHE A 460 1.46 17.52 -18.14
N LEU A 461 0.89 17.22 -16.97
CA LEU A 461 0.22 15.95 -16.71
C LEU A 461 -1.03 15.75 -17.58
N GLU A 462 -1.78 16.80 -17.93
CA GLU A 462 -2.92 16.71 -18.87
C GLU A 462 -2.52 16.08 -20.23
N GLN A 463 -1.27 16.28 -20.65
CA GLN A 463 -0.77 15.81 -21.94
C GLN A 463 0.06 14.53 -21.82
N THR A 464 0.61 14.25 -20.64
CA THR A 464 1.49 13.08 -20.44
C THR A 464 0.70 11.79 -20.67
N GLY A 465 1.32 10.82 -21.34
CA GLY A 465 0.67 9.57 -21.71
C GLY A 465 -0.30 9.61 -22.91
N THR A 466 -0.68 10.80 -23.40
CA THR A 466 -1.45 10.92 -24.65
C THR A 466 -0.67 10.36 -25.84
N PRO A 467 -1.32 9.89 -26.93
CA PRO A 467 -0.62 9.42 -28.12
C PRO A 467 0.38 10.43 -28.70
N GLN A 468 0.05 11.73 -28.63
CA GLN A 468 0.90 12.83 -29.09
C GLN A 468 2.16 12.96 -28.22
N PHE A 469 2.00 12.94 -26.89
CA PHE A 469 3.14 12.98 -25.97
C PHE A 469 3.96 11.70 -26.05
N ASN A 470 3.34 10.55 -26.20
CA ASN A 470 4.07 9.29 -26.27
C ASN A 470 4.89 9.17 -27.57
N LYS A 471 4.52 9.88 -28.65
CA LYS A 471 5.22 9.87 -29.94
C LYS A 471 6.67 10.38 -29.88
N GLN A 472 7.00 11.22 -28.91
CA GLN A 472 8.36 11.73 -28.68
C GLN A 472 9.25 10.76 -27.87
N LEU A 473 8.68 9.72 -27.26
CA LEU A 473 9.42 8.74 -26.45
C LEU A 473 10.06 7.66 -27.32
N THR A 474 11.22 7.14 -26.89
CA THR A 474 12.02 6.19 -27.69
C THR A 474 12.22 4.84 -27.02
N ARG A 475 12.03 4.75 -25.70
CA ARG A 475 12.35 3.58 -24.88
C ARG A 475 11.17 3.08 -24.06
N THR A 476 10.14 3.91 -23.85
CA THR A 476 8.94 3.52 -23.11
C THR A 476 7.71 4.27 -23.58
N GLN A 477 6.58 4.07 -22.91
CA GLN A 477 5.30 4.73 -23.10
C GLN A 477 4.74 5.03 -21.71
N PHE A 478 4.23 6.24 -21.51
CA PHE A 478 3.59 6.60 -20.25
C PHE A 478 2.09 6.34 -20.28
N ALA A 479 1.54 6.02 -19.11
CA ALA A 479 0.09 6.03 -18.89
C ALA A 479 -0.44 7.47 -18.86
N ASP A 480 -1.74 7.63 -19.10
CA ASP A 480 -2.44 8.92 -19.13
C ASP A 480 -3.23 9.23 -17.85
N PHE A 481 -3.13 8.36 -16.84
CA PHE A 481 -3.60 8.58 -15.48
C PHE A 481 -2.45 8.98 -14.56
N HIS A 482 -2.69 9.97 -13.71
CA HIS A 482 -1.64 10.62 -12.92
C HIS A 482 -2.08 10.91 -11.48
N GLY A 483 -2.74 9.96 -10.82
CA GLY A 483 -3.10 10.19 -9.42
C GLY A 483 -1.86 10.44 -8.56
N HIS A 484 -2.03 11.41 -7.67
CA HIS A 484 -0.97 11.99 -6.85
C HIS A 484 0.19 12.63 -7.64
N GLY A 485 0.00 12.87 -8.93
CA GLY A 485 1.01 13.40 -9.85
C GLY A 485 2.09 12.39 -10.25
N TRP A 486 1.91 11.10 -9.95
CA TRP A 486 2.90 10.07 -10.29
C TRP A 486 2.84 9.66 -11.76
N ILE A 487 4.00 9.24 -12.27
CA ILE A 487 4.16 8.77 -13.65
C ILE A 487 4.32 7.25 -13.67
N PHE A 488 3.56 6.59 -14.55
CA PHE A 488 3.65 5.16 -14.78
C PHE A 488 4.14 4.89 -16.21
N ARG A 489 5.05 3.93 -16.36
CA ARG A 489 5.63 3.51 -17.63
C ARG A 489 5.29 2.07 -17.96
N ALA A 490 5.16 1.79 -19.25
CA ALA A 490 4.93 0.44 -19.78
C ALA A 490 6.19 -0.44 -19.62
N VAL A 491 5.97 -1.71 -19.28
CA VAL A 491 6.99 -2.75 -19.17
C VAL A 491 7.00 -3.62 -20.42
N PHE A 492 8.14 -3.67 -21.10
CA PHE A 492 8.30 -4.42 -22.34
C PHE A 492 9.18 -5.65 -22.14
N LYS A 493 8.90 -6.70 -22.89
CA LYS A 493 9.71 -7.91 -22.94
C LYS A 493 11.12 -7.57 -23.43
N ARG A 494 12.13 -7.95 -22.65
CA ARG A 494 13.54 -7.71 -22.95
C ARG A 494 14.39 -8.94 -22.67
N ASN A 495 15.51 -9.05 -23.36
CA ASN A 495 16.54 -10.03 -22.99
C ASN A 495 17.41 -9.50 -21.84
N ARG A 496 18.35 -10.33 -21.37
CA ARG A 496 19.27 -10.00 -20.27
C ARG A 496 20.20 -8.82 -20.55
N LYS A 497 20.32 -8.36 -21.79
CA LYS A 497 21.08 -7.16 -22.18
C LYS A 497 20.22 -5.90 -22.23
N GLY A 498 18.92 -6.01 -21.98
CA GLY A 498 17.96 -4.91 -22.06
C GLY A 498 17.44 -4.62 -23.46
N GLU A 499 17.67 -5.51 -24.43
CA GLU A 499 17.19 -5.36 -25.81
C GLU A 499 15.74 -5.82 -25.91
N PHE A 500 14.90 -5.09 -26.65
CA PHE A 500 13.49 -5.44 -26.85
C PHE A 500 13.33 -6.75 -27.60
N LEU A 501 12.37 -7.56 -27.15
CA LEU A 501 12.04 -8.84 -27.77
C LEU A 501 10.64 -8.82 -28.37
N ASP A 502 10.50 -9.53 -29.48
CA ASP A 502 9.19 -9.86 -30.03
C ASP A 502 8.56 -11.09 -29.36
N ARG A 503 7.37 -11.44 -29.83
CA ARG A 503 6.60 -12.61 -29.36
C ARG A 503 7.31 -13.94 -29.57
N ASP A 504 8.21 -14.03 -30.54
CA ASP A 504 8.98 -15.24 -30.86
C ASP A 504 10.32 -15.28 -30.10
N GLY A 505 10.66 -14.21 -29.36
CA GLY A 505 11.90 -14.08 -28.60
C GLY A 505 13.07 -13.52 -29.40
N ASN A 506 12.83 -13.00 -30.61
CA ASN A 506 13.86 -12.38 -31.43
C ASN A 506 14.08 -10.93 -31.00
N VAL A 507 15.32 -10.45 -31.11
CA VAL A 507 15.66 -9.03 -30.86
C VAL A 507 15.03 -8.15 -31.93
N VAL A 508 14.38 -7.08 -31.50
CA VAL A 508 13.83 -6.05 -32.39
C VAL A 508 14.86 -4.94 -32.59
N THR A 509 15.44 -4.84 -33.79
CA THR A 509 16.61 -3.98 -34.06
C THR A 509 16.30 -2.54 -34.43
N ASN A 510 15.04 -2.17 -34.68
CA ASN A 510 14.61 -0.81 -35.07
C ASN A 510 13.32 -0.39 -34.35
N VAL A 511 13.33 -0.38 -33.03
CA VAL A 511 12.16 0.00 -32.24
C VAL A 511 11.83 1.47 -32.45
N THR A 512 10.58 1.76 -32.84
CA THR A 512 10.04 3.13 -32.96
C THR A 512 8.97 3.37 -31.90
N SER A 513 8.65 4.65 -31.64
CA SER A 513 7.56 5.01 -30.73
C SER A 513 6.22 4.43 -31.19
N ASP A 514 5.93 4.47 -32.50
CA ASP A 514 4.68 3.93 -33.05
C ASP A 514 4.55 2.42 -32.77
N MET A 515 5.66 1.68 -32.83
CA MET A 515 5.67 0.25 -32.48
C MET A 515 5.38 0.02 -30.99
N LEU A 516 5.92 0.87 -30.11
CA LEU A 516 5.66 0.80 -28.68
C LEU A 516 4.20 1.18 -28.35
N GLN A 517 3.65 2.21 -28.99
CA GLN A 517 2.24 2.60 -28.87
C GLN A 517 1.31 1.47 -29.30
N GLN A 518 1.59 0.85 -30.46
CA GLN A 518 0.83 -0.30 -30.95
C GLN A 518 0.86 -1.47 -29.97
N ALA A 519 2.02 -1.73 -29.34
CA ALA A 519 2.14 -2.78 -28.33
C ALA A 519 1.36 -2.50 -27.05
N VAL A 520 1.33 -1.25 -26.59
CA VAL A 520 0.52 -0.86 -25.43
C VAL A 520 -0.98 -0.96 -25.75
N ALA A 521 -1.41 -0.46 -26.91
CA ALA A 521 -2.80 -0.48 -27.36
C ALA A 521 -3.31 -1.85 -27.83
N PHE A 522 -2.42 -2.83 -27.98
CA PHE A 522 -2.77 -4.16 -28.48
C PHE A 522 -3.81 -4.87 -27.60
N THR A 523 -4.85 -5.43 -28.21
CA THR A 523 -5.77 -6.38 -27.58
C THR A 523 -5.89 -7.65 -28.42
N ASP A 524 -5.93 -8.79 -27.74
CA ASP A 524 -6.13 -10.09 -28.36
C ASP A 524 -7.60 -10.52 -28.22
N ASN A 525 -8.44 -10.02 -29.14
CA ASN A 525 -9.88 -10.30 -29.14
C ASN A 525 -10.22 -11.71 -29.69
N ASP A 526 -9.24 -12.57 -29.96
CA ASP A 526 -9.50 -13.92 -30.48
C ASP A 526 -9.96 -14.85 -29.34
N ASN A 527 -11.19 -15.35 -29.44
CA ASN A 527 -11.78 -16.23 -28.44
C ASN A 527 -11.30 -17.69 -28.51
N TYR A 528 -10.45 -18.06 -29.48
CA TYR A 528 -10.13 -19.46 -29.75
C TYR A 528 -8.73 -19.76 -30.29
N LYS A 529 -8.25 -18.96 -31.23
CA LYS A 529 -6.90 -19.06 -31.79
C LYS A 529 -6.11 -17.83 -31.33
N LEU A 530 -4.85 -17.72 -31.71
CA LEU A 530 -4.04 -16.52 -31.48
C LEU A 530 -3.90 -15.76 -32.81
N THR A 531 -4.94 -15.82 -33.65
CA THR A 531 -4.79 -15.55 -35.08
C THR A 531 -5.98 -14.76 -35.59
N ASN A 532 -5.83 -13.43 -35.54
CA ASN A 532 -6.02 -12.52 -36.69
C ASN A 532 -5.76 -11.05 -36.29
N ASN A 533 -5.80 -10.72 -34.99
CA ASN A 533 -5.23 -9.48 -34.42
C ASN A 533 -3.95 -9.83 -33.69
N SER A 534 -2.86 -10.13 -34.38
CA SER A 534 -1.60 -10.43 -33.70
C SER A 534 -0.63 -9.26 -33.89
N LEU A 535 -0.09 -8.74 -32.78
CA LEU A 535 1.04 -7.81 -32.71
C LEU A 535 2.02 -8.14 -33.85
N PRO A 536 2.32 -7.24 -34.82
CA PRO A 536 3.12 -7.58 -35.99
C PRO A 536 4.39 -8.36 -35.64
N LYS A 537 4.77 -9.34 -36.47
CA LYS A 537 6.04 -10.07 -36.24
C LYS A 537 7.19 -9.05 -36.23
N GLY A 538 8.09 -9.15 -35.24
CA GLY A 538 9.13 -8.15 -35.01
C GLY A 538 8.66 -6.89 -34.25
N ALA A 539 7.45 -6.86 -33.68
CA ALA A 539 7.02 -5.79 -32.77
C ALA A 539 7.39 -6.12 -31.30
N PRO A 540 7.77 -5.12 -30.48
CA PRO A 540 7.97 -5.29 -29.05
C PRO A 540 6.71 -5.78 -28.36
N VAL A 541 6.87 -6.57 -27.29
CA VAL A 541 5.74 -7.08 -26.50
C VAL A 541 5.59 -6.25 -25.23
N HIS A 542 4.42 -5.65 -25.02
CA HIS A 542 4.02 -5.06 -23.75
C HIS A 542 3.55 -6.16 -22.79
N LEU A 543 4.13 -6.25 -21.60
CA LEU A 543 3.89 -7.33 -20.63
C LEU A 543 2.72 -7.01 -19.68
N LYS A 544 1.57 -6.63 -20.23
CA LYS A 544 0.31 -6.55 -19.49
C LYS A 544 -0.29 -7.94 -19.23
N ASP A 545 -1.16 -8.06 -18.25
CA ASP A 545 -1.84 -9.33 -17.96
C ASP A 545 -2.64 -9.81 -19.19
N ILE A 546 -2.64 -11.12 -19.44
CA ILE A 546 -3.37 -11.71 -20.57
C ILE A 546 -4.88 -11.49 -20.48
N HIS A 547 -5.44 -11.42 -19.26
CA HIS A 547 -6.86 -11.15 -19.07
C HIS A 547 -7.19 -9.72 -19.53
N LEU A 548 -6.35 -8.74 -19.21
CA LEU A 548 -6.50 -7.37 -19.71
C LEU A 548 -6.31 -7.31 -21.23
N GLU A 549 -5.31 -8.02 -21.77
CA GLU A 549 -5.09 -8.10 -23.21
C GLU A 549 -6.31 -8.67 -23.96
N LYS A 550 -7.07 -9.58 -23.32
CA LYS A 550 -8.34 -10.12 -23.81
C LYS A 550 -9.52 -9.17 -23.61
N GLY A 551 -9.35 -8.07 -22.87
CA GLY A 551 -10.37 -7.06 -22.59
C GLY A 551 -11.10 -7.23 -21.24
N MET A 552 -10.60 -8.07 -20.33
CA MET A 552 -11.16 -8.21 -18.98
C MET A 552 -10.77 -7.01 -18.10
N HIS A 553 -11.72 -6.56 -17.28
CA HIS A 553 -11.52 -5.57 -16.23
C HIS A 553 -11.47 -6.21 -14.84
N CYS A 554 -11.05 -5.45 -13.81
CA CYS A 554 -10.92 -5.99 -12.46
C CYS A 554 -12.19 -6.68 -11.95
N VAL A 555 -13.37 -6.15 -12.27
CA VAL A 555 -14.68 -6.72 -11.89
C VAL A 555 -15.03 -8.03 -12.61
N ASP A 556 -14.30 -8.40 -13.66
CA ASP A 556 -14.43 -9.71 -14.30
C ASP A 556 -13.78 -10.83 -13.47
N CYS A 557 -12.93 -10.50 -12.50
CA CYS A 557 -12.31 -11.45 -11.58
C CYS A 557 -12.62 -11.16 -10.11
N HIS A 558 -12.93 -9.93 -9.74
CA HIS A 558 -13.27 -9.51 -8.37
C HIS A 558 -14.77 -9.17 -8.28
N PHE A 559 -15.55 -10.13 -7.80
CA PHE A 559 -17.00 -9.98 -7.70
C PHE A 559 -17.41 -9.31 -6.37
N ARG A 560 -18.59 -9.68 -5.85
CA ARG A 560 -19.26 -8.99 -4.74
C ARG A 560 -18.43 -8.97 -3.46
N ASN A 561 -17.94 -10.11 -2.96
CA ASN A 561 -17.23 -10.12 -1.68
C ASN A 561 -15.81 -9.58 -1.79
N ASP A 562 -15.12 -9.83 -2.90
CA ASP A 562 -13.79 -9.25 -3.13
C ASP A 562 -13.83 -7.71 -3.20
N SER A 563 -14.91 -7.14 -3.75
CA SER A 563 -15.07 -5.69 -3.88
C SER A 563 -15.67 -5.05 -2.62
N HIS A 564 -16.78 -5.59 -2.11
CA HIS A 564 -17.48 -5.02 -0.96
C HIS A 564 -16.94 -5.50 0.39
N GLY A 565 -16.21 -6.60 0.44
CA GLY A 565 -15.97 -7.37 1.67
C GLY A 565 -17.12 -8.34 1.96
N ASN A 566 -16.99 -9.09 3.06
CA ASN A 566 -17.99 -10.03 3.58
C ASN A 566 -18.45 -9.65 5.01
N GLY A 567 -18.14 -8.42 5.44
CA GLY A 567 -18.42 -7.92 6.79
C GLY A 567 -17.36 -8.25 7.84
N ILE A 568 -16.28 -8.93 7.47
CA ILE A 568 -15.18 -9.28 8.37
C ILE A 568 -14.00 -8.30 8.20
N LEU A 569 -13.39 -7.90 9.31
CA LEU A 569 -12.15 -7.13 9.34
C LEU A 569 -10.95 -8.03 9.02
N TYR A 570 -10.36 -7.84 7.83
CA TYR A 570 -9.13 -8.54 7.43
C TYR A 570 -7.89 -7.67 7.59
N ALA A 571 -6.77 -8.30 7.95
CA ALA A 571 -5.48 -7.64 8.13
C ALA A 571 -4.72 -7.41 6.81
N GLU A 572 -4.98 -8.24 5.79
CA GLU A 572 -4.25 -8.22 4.52
C GLU A 572 -5.15 -8.58 3.33
N PRO A 573 -4.85 -8.07 2.11
CA PRO A 573 -5.65 -8.33 0.91
C PRO A 573 -5.86 -9.80 0.62
N ARG A 574 -4.80 -10.63 0.71
CA ARG A 574 -4.86 -12.05 0.34
C ARG A 574 -5.85 -12.84 1.19
N ALA A 575 -5.96 -12.53 2.48
CA ALA A 575 -6.90 -13.16 3.39
C ALA A 575 -8.36 -12.81 3.05
N GLY A 576 -8.59 -11.63 2.45
CA GLY A 576 -9.91 -11.11 2.07
C GLY A 576 -10.41 -11.50 0.67
N ILE A 577 -9.63 -12.24 -0.13
CA ILE A 577 -10.03 -12.67 -1.48
C ILE A 577 -10.70 -14.05 -1.45
N GLU A 578 -11.82 -14.20 -2.17
CA GLU A 578 -12.53 -15.48 -2.32
C GLU A 578 -12.25 -16.17 -3.65
N ILE A 579 -11.76 -15.48 -4.68
CA ILE A 579 -11.59 -16.03 -6.03
C ILE A 579 -10.13 -16.42 -6.29
N GLY A 580 -9.91 -17.63 -6.79
CA GLY A 580 -8.61 -18.13 -7.23
C GLY A 580 -8.58 -18.56 -8.69
N CYS A 581 -7.38 -18.72 -9.27
CA CYS A 581 -7.22 -19.12 -10.67
C CYS A 581 -7.94 -20.44 -11.00
N ILE A 582 -7.94 -21.39 -10.04
CA ILE A 582 -8.55 -22.71 -10.21
C ILE A 582 -10.09 -22.66 -10.23
N ASP A 583 -10.71 -21.56 -9.77
CA ASP A 583 -12.16 -21.41 -9.77
C ASP A 583 -12.71 -21.14 -11.18
N CYS A 584 -11.84 -20.66 -12.09
CA CYS A 584 -12.13 -20.47 -13.51
C CYS A 584 -11.44 -21.51 -14.41
N HIS A 585 -10.19 -21.87 -14.11
CA HIS A 585 -9.38 -22.77 -14.94
C HIS A 585 -9.40 -24.24 -14.50
N GLY A 586 -9.90 -24.55 -13.30
CA GLY A 586 -9.85 -25.89 -12.74
C GLY A 586 -8.44 -26.32 -12.36
N THR A 587 -8.33 -27.57 -11.90
CA THR A 587 -7.07 -28.19 -11.47
C THR A 587 -6.54 -29.14 -12.53
N ILE A 588 -5.38 -29.74 -12.27
CA ILE A 588 -4.88 -30.85 -13.11
C ILE A 588 -5.82 -32.07 -13.10
N GLN A 589 -6.66 -32.22 -12.07
CA GLN A 589 -7.56 -33.36 -11.90
C GLN A 589 -8.99 -33.10 -12.38
N LYS A 590 -9.50 -31.88 -12.21
CA LYS A 590 -10.91 -31.53 -12.48
C LYS A 590 -11.05 -30.22 -13.26
N SER A 591 -11.98 -30.19 -14.20
CA SER A 591 -12.55 -28.94 -14.73
C SER A 591 -13.48 -28.31 -13.67
N ILE A 592 -13.76 -27.01 -13.79
CA ILE A 592 -14.64 -26.27 -12.89
C ILE A 592 -16.11 -26.73 -12.95
N PHE A 593 -16.54 -27.36 -14.05
CA PHE A 593 -17.84 -28.01 -14.18
C PHE A 593 -17.65 -29.51 -14.43
N PRO A 594 -17.35 -30.31 -13.39
CA PRO A 594 -17.19 -31.75 -13.55
C PRO A 594 -18.51 -32.43 -13.94
N ASP A 595 -19.65 -31.87 -13.52
CA ASP A 595 -21.00 -32.25 -13.93
C ASP A 595 -21.95 -31.02 -13.93
N ASN A 596 -23.18 -31.19 -14.44
CA ASN A 596 -24.18 -30.12 -14.51
C ASN A 596 -24.86 -29.79 -13.16
N ARG A 597 -24.56 -30.52 -12.07
CA ARG A 597 -25.22 -30.37 -10.76
C ARG A 597 -24.38 -29.55 -9.78
N ASN A 598 -23.06 -29.51 -9.98
CA ASN A 598 -22.11 -28.83 -9.12
C ASN A 598 -21.56 -27.57 -9.82
N PRO A 599 -22.13 -26.38 -9.57
CA PRO A 599 -21.65 -25.15 -10.19
C PRO A 599 -20.27 -24.74 -9.63
N PRO A 600 -19.47 -23.96 -10.39
CA PRO A 600 -18.20 -23.44 -9.93
C PRO A 600 -18.42 -22.53 -8.72
N ARG A 601 -17.55 -22.70 -7.74
CA ARG A 601 -17.58 -21.93 -6.50
C ARG A 601 -16.20 -21.39 -6.18
N ALA A 602 -16.20 -20.19 -5.65
CA ALA A 602 -15.04 -19.53 -5.08
C ALA A 602 -14.38 -20.42 -4.01
N SER A 603 -13.05 -20.51 -4.01
CA SER A 603 -12.27 -21.36 -3.10
C SER A 603 -11.07 -20.66 -2.42
N GLY A 604 -10.90 -19.36 -2.64
CA GLY A 604 -9.88 -18.54 -2.01
C GLY A 604 -10.07 -18.39 -0.49
N PRO A 605 -9.11 -17.76 0.20
CA PRO A 605 -9.10 -17.68 1.67
C PRO A 605 -10.41 -17.20 2.29
N ALA A 606 -11.05 -16.15 1.77
CA ALA A 606 -12.29 -15.60 2.31
C ALA A 606 -13.56 -16.39 1.91
N ALA A 607 -13.44 -17.42 1.06
CA ALA A 607 -14.58 -18.16 0.55
C ALA A 607 -15.39 -18.81 1.70
N GLY A 608 -16.70 -18.56 1.71
CA GLY A 608 -17.62 -19.12 2.70
C GLY A 608 -17.57 -18.47 4.09
N GLN A 609 -16.62 -17.57 4.35
CA GLN A 609 -16.51 -16.87 5.64
C GLN A 609 -17.54 -15.74 5.73
N ARG A 610 -18.20 -15.60 6.89
CA ARG A 610 -19.13 -14.49 7.21
C ARG A 610 -19.42 -14.39 8.70
N ILE A 611 -20.01 -13.27 9.11
CA ILE A 611 -20.65 -13.13 10.42
C ILE A 611 -22.13 -13.50 10.30
N ARG A 612 -22.61 -14.42 11.16
CA ARG A 612 -24.02 -14.80 11.26
C ARG A 612 -24.48 -14.77 12.71
N ASN A 613 -25.52 -14.00 13.00
CA ASN A 613 -26.04 -13.80 14.36
C ASN A 613 -24.92 -13.44 15.37
N GLY A 614 -24.01 -12.55 14.99
CA GLY A 614 -22.89 -12.12 15.82
C GLY A 614 -21.79 -13.17 16.04
N ASN A 615 -21.76 -14.26 15.26
CA ASN A 615 -20.71 -15.28 15.35
C ASN A 615 -19.99 -15.45 14.01
N TYR A 616 -18.67 -15.63 14.07
CA TYR A 616 -17.87 -16.05 12.93
C TYR A 616 -18.25 -17.48 12.52
N VAL A 617 -18.62 -17.66 11.26
CA VAL A 617 -18.93 -18.97 10.68
C VAL A 617 -18.24 -19.14 9.33
N VAL A 618 -17.82 -20.38 9.07
CA VAL A 618 -17.29 -20.80 7.77
C VAL A 618 -18.28 -21.78 7.17
N GLU A 619 -18.95 -21.37 6.10
CA GLU A 619 -19.82 -22.26 5.33
C GLU A 619 -18.98 -23.25 4.50
N LYS A 620 -19.58 -24.38 4.13
CA LYS A 620 -18.90 -25.41 3.33
C LYS A 620 -18.52 -24.94 1.92
N GLU A 621 -19.16 -23.88 1.42
CA GLU A 621 -19.13 -23.50 0.01
C GLU A 621 -19.03 -21.97 -0.14
N GLY A 622 -18.14 -21.52 -1.02
CA GLY A 622 -17.99 -20.10 -1.39
C GLY A 622 -19.05 -19.61 -2.38
N LEU A 623 -18.88 -18.37 -2.86
CA LEU A 623 -19.76 -17.74 -3.84
C LEU A 623 -19.96 -18.62 -5.07
N ASN A 624 -21.21 -18.78 -5.48
CA ASN A 624 -21.57 -19.53 -6.69
C ASN A 624 -21.35 -18.65 -7.94
N LEU A 625 -20.28 -18.94 -8.68
CA LEU A 625 -19.87 -18.12 -9.83
C LEU A 625 -20.85 -18.24 -11.01
N ALA A 626 -21.61 -19.34 -11.11
CA ALA A 626 -22.62 -19.53 -12.15
C ALA A 626 -23.94 -18.78 -11.89
N GLN A 627 -24.12 -18.20 -10.70
CA GLN A 627 -25.32 -17.43 -10.37
C GLN A 627 -25.15 -15.93 -10.58
N ILE A 628 -23.92 -15.46 -10.75
CA ILE A 628 -23.59 -14.05 -10.96
C ILE A 628 -24.04 -13.64 -12.37
N ASN A 629 -24.70 -12.48 -12.48
CA ASN A 629 -25.11 -11.93 -13.77
C ASN A 629 -24.11 -10.86 -14.23
N ALA A 630 -23.77 -10.89 -15.52
CA ALA A 630 -23.12 -9.78 -16.22
C ALA A 630 -24.04 -8.54 -16.19
N ALA A 631 -23.45 -7.35 -16.08
CA ALA A 631 -24.10 -6.10 -15.68
C ALA A 631 -25.44 -5.82 -16.39
N GLY A 632 -26.55 -6.01 -15.67
CA GLY A 632 -27.89 -5.61 -16.11
C GLY A 632 -28.45 -6.36 -17.32
N THR A 633 -27.77 -7.40 -17.82
CA THR A 633 -28.20 -8.18 -19.01
C THR A 633 -28.95 -9.47 -18.66
N GLY A 634 -28.84 -9.93 -17.41
CA GLY A 634 -29.35 -11.23 -16.98
C GLY A 634 -28.54 -12.43 -17.50
N VAL A 635 -27.46 -12.20 -18.25
CA VAL A 635 -26.54 -13.23 -18.74
C VAL A 635 -25.65 -13.69 -17.60
N LYS A 636 -25.40 -15.00 -17.46
CA LYS A 636 -24.51 -15.52 -16.42
C LYS A 636 -23.06 -15.21 -16.74
N VAL A 637 -22.27 -14.80 -15.74
CA VAL A 637 -20.84 -14.55 -15.90
C VAL A 637 -20.14 -15.83 -16.33
N MET A 638 -20.37 -16.96 -15.64
CA MET A 638 -19.81 -18.25 -16.02
C MET A 638 -20.88 -19.14 -16.67
N GLU A 639 -20.60 -19.61 -17.87
CA GLU A 639 -21.49 -20.44 -18.67
C GLU A 639 -20.80 -21.73 -19.13
N ARG A 640 -21.51 -22.85 -19.02
CA ARG A 640 -21.12 -24.11 -19.68
C ARG A 640 -21.97 -24.32 -20.93
N VAL A 641 -21.32 -24.40 -22.09
CA VAL A 641 -21.98 -24.53 -23.39
C VAL A 641 -22.71 -25.88 -23.49
N GLY A 642 -24.03 -25.84 -23.69
CA GLY A 642 -24.89 -27.04 -23.70
C GLY A 642 -24.88 -27.83 -25.01
N ARG A 643 -24.54 -27.19 -26.13
CA ARG A 643 -24.56 -27.77 -27.48
C ARG A 643 -23.50 -27.11 -28.36
N ASN A 644 -23.08 -27.80 -29.42
CA ASN A 644 -22.23 -27.16 -30.43
C ASN A 644 -23.02 -26.04 -31.11
N GLU A 645 -22.44 -24.85 -31.18
CA GLU A 645 -23.04 -23.69 -31.84
C GLU A 645 -21.97 -22.72 -32.30
N THR A 646 -22.37 -21.68 -33.03
CA THR A 646 -21.49 -20.60 -33.48
C THR A 646 -21.93 -19.31 -32.81
N ARG A 647 -20.98 -18.59 -32.22
CA ARG A 647 -21.20 -17.30 -31.56
C ARG A 647 -20.35 -16.23 -32.23
N LYS A 648 -20.84 -15.00 -32.21
CA LYS A 648 -20.06 -13.85 -32.67
C LYS A 648 -19.11 -13.39 -31.56
N ASP A 649 -17.84 -13.16 -31.89
CA ASP A 649 -16.91 -12.47 -31.00
C ASP A 649 -17.15 -10.95 -31.02
N ALA A 650 -16.40 -10.21 -30.18
CA ALA A 650 -16.49 -8.75 -30.11
C ALA A 650 -16.06 -8.01 -31.41
N SER A 651 -15.44 -8.73 -32.35
CA SER A 651 -15.08 -8.21 -33.67
C SER A 651 -16.09 -8.62 -34.77
N GLY A 652 -17.15 -9.35 -34.40
CA GLY A 652 -18.19 -9.82 -35.32
C GLY A 652 -17.81 -11.10 -36.10
N ASN A 653 -16.72 -11.78 -35.73
CA ASN A 653 -16.32 -13.03 -36.38
C ASN A 653 -17.10 -14.21 -35.81
N ASP A 654 -17.36 -15.21 -36.65
CA ASP A 654 -17.98 -16.47 -36.23
C ASP A 654 -16.98 -17.37 -35.50
N VAL A 655 -17.30 -17.71 -34.26
CA VAL A 655 -16.52 -18.58 -33.39
C VAL A 655 -17.34 -19.82 -33.04
N ALA A 656 -16.87 -20.98 -33.49
CA ALA A 656 -17.48 -22.25 -33.14
C ALA A 656 -17.18 -22.59 -31.67
N VAL A 657 -18.23 -22.73 -30.86
CA VAL A 657 -18.15 -23.20 -29.47
C VAL A 657 -18.69 -24.63 -29.40
N GLN A 658 -18.00 -25.49 -28.65
CA GLN A 658 -18.35 -26.90 -28.52
C GLN A 658 -19.09 -27.16 -27.21
N ARG A 659 -19.95 -28.18 -27.21
CA ARG A 659 -20.60 -28.68 -26.00
C ARG A 659 -19.54 -28.99 -24.94
N GLY A 660 -19.73 -28.43 -23.76
CA GLY A 660 -18.84 -28.59 -22.61
C GLY A 660 -17.80 -27.48 -22.47
N ASP A 661 -17.65 -26.59 -23.45
CA ASP A 661 -16.80 -25.41 -23.30
C ASP A 661 -17.28 -24.52 -22.15
N ILE A 662 -16.31 -23.90 -21.48
CA ILE A 662 -16.54 -22.92 -20.44
C ILE A 662 -16.36 -21.54 -21.04
N ILE A 663 -17.36 -20.69 -20.87
CA ILE A 663 -17.36 -19.30 -21.30
C ILE A 663 -17.48 -18.40 -20.08
N GLN A 664 -16.71 -17.32 -20.08
CA GLN A 664 -16.88 -16.20 -19.18
C GLN A 664 -17.39 -14.99 -19.96
N HIS A 665 -18.42 -14.31 -19.45
CA HIS A 665 -18.95 -13.06 -20.02
C HIS A 665 -18.40 -11.86 -19.24
N SER A 666 -18.16 -10.73 -19.92
CA SER A 666 -17.70 -9.52 -19.25
C SER A 666 -18.81 -8.86 -18.43
N MET A 667 -18.44 -8.32 -17.28
CA MET A 667 -19.24 -7.43 -16.45
C MET A 667 -19.25 -6.00 -16.97
N VAL A 668 -18.32 -5.59 -17.84
CA VAL A 668 -18.21 -4.21 -18.33
C VAL A 668 -18.76 -4.10 -19.75
N ASP A 669 -18.33 -4.95 -20.68
CA ASP A 669 -18.82 -4.94 -22.07
C ASP A 669 -19.77 -6.13 -22.31
N PRO A 670 -21.08 -5.90 -22.46
CA PRO A 670 -22.05 -6.98 -22.62
C PRO A 670 -21.88 -7.82 -23.89
N ASN A 671 -21.09 -7.36 -24.88
CA ASN A 671 -20.81 -8.10 -26.11
C ASN A 671 -19.53 -8.94 -26.03
N LEU A 672 -18.77 -8.81 -24.94
CA LEU A 672 -17.49 -9.49 -24.77
C LEU A 672 -17.64 -10.75 -23.93
N TRP A 673 -17.09 -11.85 -24.43
CA TRP A 673 -17.04 -13.14 -23.76
C TRP A 673 -15.77 -13.88 -24.17
N TRP A 674 -15.30 -14.79 -23.33
CA TRP A 674 -14.07 -15.54 -23.54
C TRP A 674 -14.27 -17.03 -23.28
N ARG A 675 -13.66 -17.88 -24.10
CA ARG A 675 -13.53 -19.30 -23.76
C ARG A 675 -12.42 -19.49 -22.73
N VAL A 676 -12.76 -20.05 -21.57
CA VAL A 676 -11.83 -20.30 -20.47
C VAL A 676 -11.24 -21.70 -20.59
N LYS A 677 -9.95 -21.78 -20.96
CA LYS A 677 -9.21 -23.04 -21.03
C LYS A 677 -9.12 -23.71 -19.66
N GLN A 678 -9.36 -25.02 -19.63
CA GLN A 678 -9.31 -25.81 -18.40
C GLN A 678 -7.95 -26.52 -18.27
N THR A 679 -7.33 -26.46 -17.09
CA THR A 679 -5.99 -27.02 -16.84
C THR A 679 -5.92 -28.50 -17.21
N LYS A 680 -6.91 -29.29 -16.79
CA LYS A 680 -7.06 -30.72 -17.13
C LYS A 680 -7.02 -30.98 -18.64
N ASP A 681 -7.69 -30.15 -19.43
CA ASP A 681 -7.77 -30.30 -20.88
C ASP A 681 -6.41 -30.05 -21.55
N THR A 682 -5.62 -29.13 -21.00
CA THR A 682 -4.28 -28.83 -21.55
C THR A 682 -3.25 -29.93 -21.33
N ILE A 683 -3.46 -30.83 -20.36
CA ILE A 683 -2.51 -31.90 -20.04
C ILE A 683 -2.97 -33.28 -20.54
N THR A 684 -4.22 -33.41 -20.98
CA THR A 684 -4.81 -34.68 -21.41
C THR A 684 -4.57 -34.91 -22.89
N GLU A 685 -3.74 -35.89 -23.23
CA GLU A 685 -3.47 -36.24 -24.63
C GLU A 685 -4.77 -36.61 -25.37
N GLY A 686 -4.87 -36.19 -26.64
CA GLY A 686 -6.08 -36.36 -27.45
C GLY A 686 -7.17 -35.31 -27.20
N ASN A 687 -7.05 -34.47 -26.15
CA ASN A 687 -7.92 -33.30 -25.99
C ASN A 687 -7.55 -32.20 -26.99
N ARG A 688 -8.53 -31.42 -27.43
CA ARG A 688 -8.36 -30.28 -28.35
C ARG A 688 -7.38 -29.23 -27.81
N ASP A 689 -7.36 -28.98 -26.51
CA ASP A 689 -6.48 -27.96 -25.91
C ASP A 689 -5.13 -28.51 -25.44
N TYR A 690 -4.82 -29.78 -25.74
CA TYR A 690 -3.59 -30.43 -25.31
C TYR A 690 -2.33 -29.61 -25.69
N ASN A 691 -1.45 -29.43 -24.72
CA ASN A 691 -0.17 -28.78 -24.88
C ASN A 691 0.89 -29.57 -24.12
N TRP A 692 1.83 -30.16 -24.85
CA TRP A 692 2.87 -31.00 -24.27
C TRP A 692 3.75 -30.26 -23.23
N LYS A 693 3.97 -28.95 -23.39
CA LYS A 693 4.72 -28.13 -22.41
C LYS A 693 3.94 -28.01 -21.10
N SER A 694 2.63 -27.78 -21.18
CA SER A 694 1.74 -27.76 -20.02
C SER A 694 1.75 -29.13 -19.33
N ALA A 695 1.57 -30.20 -20.11
CA ALA A 695 1.59 -31.57 -19.61
C ALA A 695 2.92 -31.88 -18.89
N TYR A 696 4.06 -31.59 -19.52
CA TYR A 696 5.39 -31.79 -18.93
C TYR A 696 5.54 -31.02 -17.60
N ALA A 697 5.32 -29.71 -17.61
CA ALA A 697 5.52 -28.86 -16.44
C ALA A 697 4.60 -29.22 -15.26
N LYS A 698 3.35 -29.61 -15.53
CA LYS A 698 2.34 -29.91 -14.50
C LYS A 698 2.38 -31.36 -13.98
N THR A 699 2.97 -32.29 -14.71
CA THR A 699 2.96 -33.72 -14.35
C THR A 699 4.33 -34.32 -14.07
N VAL A 700 5.39 -33.49 -14.12
CA VAL A 700 6.74 -33.90 -13.73
C VAL A 700 6.78 -34.34 -12.27
N ARG A 701 7.45 -35.48 -12.03
CA ARG A 701 7.59 -36.12 -10.72
C ARG A 701 8.83 -37.03 -10.69
N LEU A 702 9.17 -37.52 -9.52
CA LEU A 702 10.10 -38.64 -9.37
C LEU A 702 9.32 -39.95 -9.29
N ASN A 703 9.77 -40.97 -10.02
CA ASN A 703 9.25 -42.32 -9.91
C ASN A 703 9.77 -43.01 -8.63
N ASP A 704 9.32 -44.24 -8.37
CA ASP A 704 9.72 -45.00 -7.17
C ASP A 704 11.22 -45.36 -7.13
N LYS A 705 11.94 -45.19 -8.25
CA LYS A 705 13.40 -45.36 -8.36
C LYS A 705 14.16 -44.03 -8.22
N GLY A 706 13.47 -42.91 -8.01
CA GLY A 706 14.07 -41.57 -7.95
C GLY A 706 14.44 -40.98 -9.31
N GLU A 707 13.91 -41.50 -10.41
CA GLU A 707 14.13 -40.98 -11.76
C GLU A 707 13.00 -40.01 -12.17
N LEU A 708 13.33 -38.98 -12.95
CA LEU A 708 12.33 -38.02 -13.45
C LEU A 708 11.40 -38.68 -14.46
N GLU A 709 10.09 -38.55 -14.26
CA GLU A 709 9.05 -38.97 -15.19
C GLU A 709 7.90 -37.93 -15.28
N TRP A 710 7.07 -37.99 -16.32
CA TRP A 710 5.92 -37.10 -16.50
C TRP A 710 4.77 -37.83 -17.21
N GLY A 711 3.65 -37.14 -17.46
CA GLY A 711 2.49 -37.64 -18.21
C GLY A 711 1.33 -38.17 -17.36
N LYS A 712 1.54 -38.45 -16.07
CA LYS A 712 0.46 -38.80 -15.12
C LYS A 712 0.27 -37.67 -14.11
N ALA A 713 -0.95 -37.17 -14.01
CA ALA A 713 -1.37 -36.26 -12.97
C ALA A 713 -1.81 -37.09 -11.76
N ASP A 714 -0.89 -37.40 -10.85
CA ASP A 714 -1.17 -38.07 -9.59
C ASP A 714 -0.73 -37.21 -8.40
N GLU A 715 -0.80 -37.75 -7.19
CA GLU A 715 -0.39 -37.04 -5.97
C GLU A 715 1.14 -36.94 -5.81
N LYS A 716 1.97 -37.42 -6.73
CA LYS A 716 3.45 -37.34 -6.64
C LYS A 716 4.03 -36.20 -7.47
N VAL A 717 3.21 -35.43 -8.20
CA VAL A 717 3.68 -34.30 -9.02
C VAL A 717 4.44 -33.27 -8.18
N ALA A 718 5.50 -32.69 -8.76
CA ALA A 718 6.36 -31.72 -8.09
C ALA A 718 5.64 -30.36 -7.86
N HIS A 719 4.75 -29.98 -8.78
CA HIS A 719 4.08 -28.68 -8.82
C HIS A 719 2.59 -28.79 -8.46
N LYS A 720 2.27 -29.32 -7.27
CA LYS A 720 0.88 -29.47 -6.80
C LYS A 720 0.21 -28.12 -6.60
N ASP A 721 -1.09 -28.06 -6.87
CA ASP A 721 -1.92 -26.85 -6.70
C ASP A 721 -1.96 -26.38 -5.22
N ASP A 722 -1.81 -27.30 -4.27
CA ASP A 722 -1.80 -27.01 -2.83
C ASP A 722 -0.42 -26.57 -2.29
N ASN A 723 0.66 -26.70 -3.09
CA ASN A 723 2.01 -26.32 -2.68
C ASN A 723 2.57 -25.13 -3.47
N LEU A 724 2.07 -24.88 -4.69
CA LEU A 724 2.58 -23.85 -5.59
C LEU A 724 1.42 -23.04 -6.17
N THR A 725 1.52 -21.72 -6.08
CA THR A 725 0.54 -20.82 -6.71
C THR A 725 0.71 -20.82 -8.23
N CYS A 726 -0.40 -20.77 -8.99
CA CYS A 726 -0.34 -20.77 -10.46
C CYS A 726 0.47 -19.57 -11.00
N PHE A 727 0.31 -18.40 -10.38
CA PHE A 727 1.03 -17.19 -10.76
C PHE A 727 2.54 -17.23 -10.45
N THR A 728 3.06 -18.25 -9.76
CA THR A 728 4.52 -18.46 -9.68
C THR A 728 5.11 -18.76 -11.06
N CYS A 729 4.46 -19.61 -11.85
CA CYS A 729 4.93 -19.92 -13.19
C CYS A 729 4.40 -18.91 -14.21
N HIS A 730 3.14 -18.49 -14.07
CA HIS A 730 2.50 -17.70 -15.11
C HIS A 730 2.80 -16.20 -15.08
N SER A 731 3.40 -15.65 -14.02
CA SER A 731 3.79 -14.23 -13.98
C SER A 731 4.99 -13.97 -14.89
N SER A 732 4.83 -13.05 -15.83
CA SER A 732 5.91 -12.69 -16.77
C SER A 732 7.00 -11.85 -16.11
N TRP A 733 6.60 -10.90 -15.28
CA TRP A 733 7.49 -10.02 -14.52
C TRP A 733 6.84 -9.64 -13.18
N MET A 734 7.56 -8.94 -12.31
CA MET A 734 7.00 -8.39 -11.08
C MET A 734 7.70 -7.10 -10.72
N THR A 735 6.99 -6.20 -10.04
CA THR A 735 7.62 -4.97 -9.54
C THR A 735 8.55 -5.30 -8.38
N SER A 736 9.82 -4.97 -8.55
CA SER A 736 10.85 -5.04 -7.50
C SER A 736 11.27 -3.63 -7.10
N CYS A 737 10.92 -3.22 -5.89
CA CYS A 737 11.22 -1.90 -5.34
C CYS A 737 12.17 -2.04 -4.15
N PHE A 738 13.41 -1.55 -4.25
CA PHE A 738 14.43 -1.69 -3.20
C PHE A 738 14.64 -0.38 -2.44
N GLY A 739 13.58 0.10 -1.79
CA GLY A 739 13.67 1.21 -0.86
C GLY A 739 12.90 2.45 -1.28
N CYS A 740 12.31 3.12 -0.29
CA CYS A 740 11.80 4.48 -0.37
C CYS A 740 12.59 5.34 0.61
N HIS A 741 12.95 6.56 0.22
CA HIS A 741 13.54 7.53 1.12
C HIS A 741 12.45 8.47 1.64
N LEU A 742 12.28 8.46 2.96
CA LEU A 742 11.40 9.34 3.70
C LEU A 742 12.23 10.45 4.36
N SER A 743 12.18 11.65 3.78
CA SER A 743 12.93 12.80 4.27
C SER A 743 12.02 13.73 5.05
N MET A 744 12.12 13.71 6.38
CA MET A 744 11.37 14.56 7.28
C MET A 744 12.06 15.92 7.48
N GLN A 745 11.28 16.99 7.40
CA GLN A 745 11.72 18.36 7.70
C GLN A 745 10.87 18.96 8.82
N ALA A 746 11.53 19.46 9.87
CA ALA A 746 10.87 20.16 10.96
C ALA A 746 10.32 21.53 10.53
N ASN A 747 9.30 22.04 11.24
CA ASN A 747 8.69 23.36 11.04
C ASN A 747 8.03 23.60 9.66
N ARG A 748 7.89 22.58 8.82
CA ARG A 748 7.13 22.66 7.57
C ARG A 748 5.64 22.49 7.85
N LYS A 749 4.83 23.54 7.63
CA LYS A 749 3.37 23.49 7.87
C LYS A 749 2.70 22.72 6.73
N MET A 750 1.93 21.69 7.05
CA MET A 750 1.15 20.91 6.08
C MET A 750 -0.21 20.51 6.68
N PRO A 751 -1.24 20.30 5.86
CA PRO A 751 -2.49 19.73 6.31
C PRO A 751 -2.30 18.28 6.78
N ASN A 752 -3.02 17.89 7.83
CA ASN A 752 -3.24 16.49 8.18
C ASN A 752 -4.33 15.94 7.24
N ARG A 753 -4.05 14.80 6.61
CA ARG A 753 -4.96 14.20 5.60
C ARG A 753 -6.00 13.27 6.22
N HIS A 754 -5.76 12.82 7.44
CA HIS A 754 -6.53 11.78 8.12
C HIS A 754 -6.97 12.21 9.53
N ASN A 755 -7.87 11.44 10.13
CA ASN A 755 -8.37 11.61 11.50
C ASN A 755 -8.92 13.02 11.78
N GLU A 756 -8.44 13.74 12.79
CA GLU A 756 -8.99 15.04 13.19
C GLU A 756 -8.65 16.19 12.22
N GLY A 757 -7.81 15.93 11.22
CA GLY A 757 -7.47 16.93 10.20
C GLY A 757 -6.73 18.15 10.76
N GLY A 758 -6.93 19.29 10.09
CA GLY A 758 -6.31 20.56 10.46
C GLY A 758 -4.87 20.70 9.94
N ASN A 759 -4.16 21.71 10.42
CA ASN A 759 -2.79 21.99 10.00
C ASN A 759 -1.82 21.74 11.16
N SER A 760 -0.74 21.02 10.89
CA SER A 760 0.34 20.83 11.86
C SER A 760 1.71 21.01 11.20
N ARG A 761 2.75 21.23 12.01
CA ARG A 761 4.13 21.37 11.52
C ARG A 761 4.76 19.99 11.31
N ASN A 762 5.89 19.97 10.62
CA ASN A 762 6.65 18.78 10.21
C ASN A 762 6.04 18.08 9.00
N TYR A 763 6.88 17.73 8.02
CA TYR A 763 6.44 17.05 6.81
C TYR A 763 7.50 16.06 6.34
N THR A 764 7.05 14.89 5.88
CA THR A 764 7.89 13.85 5.29
C THR A 764 7.57 13.75 3.80
N THR A 765 8.56 14.04 2.96
CA THR A 765 8.47 13.75 1.53
C THR A 765 8.70 12.26 1.26
N TYR A 766 8.21 11.79 0.12
CA TYR A 766 8.39 10.42 -0.36
C TYR A 766 9.26 10.40 -1.62
N ASN A 767 10.12 9.39 -1.78
CA ASN A 767 10.84 9.16 -3.04
C ASN A 767 11.29 7.70 -3.15
N PHE A 768 10.85 6.96 -4.17
CA PHE A 768 11.38 5.61 -4.44
C PHE A 768 12.86 5.71 -4.84
N GLN A 769 13.67 4.74 -4.40
CA GLN A 769 15.12 4.76 -4.65
C GLN A 769 15.50 3.86 -5.83
N VAL A 770 14.90 2.67 -5.91
CA VAL A 770 15.23 1.68 -6.95
C VAL A 770 13.96 0.97 -7.37
N LEU A 771 13.64 1.05 -8.66
CA LEU A 771 12.52 0.35 -9.30
C LEU A 771 13.04 -0.55 -10.41
N ARG A 772 12.62 -1.81 -10.40
CA ARG A 772 13.08 -2.86 -11.33
C ARG A 772 11.89 -3.72 -11.76
N ASP A 773 11.91 -4.13 -13.02
CA ASP A 773 10.95 -5.07 -13.62
C ASP A 773 11.61 -6.39 -14.07
N ASP A 774 12.92 -6.53 -13.86
CA ASP A 774 13.73 -7.67 -14.30
C ASP A 774 14.13 -8.65 -13.18
N VAL A 775 13.66 -8.41 -11.96
CA VAL A 775 13.93 -9.27 -10.79
C VAL A 775 12.70 -10.12 -10.49
N PHE A 776 12.91 -11.42 -10.28
CA PHE A 776 11.88 -12.37 -9.90
C PHE A 776 12.36 -13.17 -8.69
N MET A 777 11.56 -13.19 -7.62
CA MET A 777 11.91 -13.83 -6.35
C MET A 777 10.74 -14.66 -5.86
N LEU A 778 11.03 -15.76 -5.14
CA LEU A 778 10.07 -16.71 -4.62
C LEU A 778 10.25 -16.87 -3.11
N GLY A 779 9.14 -17.13 -2.42
CA GLY A 779 9.14 -17.51 -1.02
C GLY A 779 7.84 -18.24 -0.66
N ILE A 780 7.68 -18.49 0.64
CA ILE A 780 6.52 -19.20 1.18
C ILE A 780 5.48 -18.18 1.63
N ASP A 781 4.24 -18.38 1.18
CA ASP A 781 3.10 -17.51 1.50
C ASP A 781 2.63 -17.67 2.95
N GLY A 782 1.81 -16.72 3.40
CA GLY A 782 1.30 -16.68 4.77
C GLY A 782 0.36 -17.84 5.10
N THR A 783 0.05 -17.95 6.39
CA THR A 783 -0.81 -19.02 6.94
C THR A 783 -2.23 -18.98 6.37
N ALA A 784 -2.80 -17.80 6.18
CA ALA A 784 -4.16 -17.62 5.63
C ALA A 784 -4.30 -18.17 4.19
N THR A 785 -3.18 -18.31 3.48
CA THR A 785 -3.07 -18.73 2.08
C THR A 785 -2.49 -20.14 1.89
N GLY A 786 -2.23 -20.85 2.98
CA GLY A 786 -1.83 -22.26 2.98
C GLY A 786 -0.35 -22.53 2.71
N HIS A 787 0.56 -21.58 3.00
CA HIS A 787 2.01 -21.78 2.87
C HIS A 787 2.48 -22.25 1.48
N ARG A 788 1.84 -21.75 0.42
CA ARG A 788 2.22 -22.08 -0.96
C ARG A 788 3.44 -21.27 -1.39
N VAL A 789 4.23 -21.82 -2.30
CA VAL A 789 5.27 -21.06 -2.98
C VAL A 789 4.62 -19.97 -3.84
N ALA A 790 5.07 -18.73 -3.69
CA ALA A 790 4.54 -17.56 -4.38
C ALA A 790 5.66 -16.54 -4.71
N PRO A 791 5.47 -15.69 -5.73
CA PRO A 791 6.33 -14.53 -5.96
C PRO A 791 6.39 -13.60 -4.74
N VAL A 792 7.59 -13.11 -4.47
CA VAL A 792 7.91 -12.27 -3.32
C VAL A 792 8.54 -10.98 -3.79
N ARG A 793 8.12 -9.84 -3.23
CA ARG A 793 8.72 -8.53 -3.46
C ARG A 793 9.18 -7.92 -2.15
N SER A 794 10.04 -6.92 -2.23
CA SER A 794 10.27 -6.06 -1.08
C SER A 794 9.04 -5.16 -0.85
N SER A 795 8.64 -5.00 0.42
CA SER A 795 7.53 -4.13 0.83
C SER A 795 7.95 -3.22 1.97
N SER A 796 7.55 -1.95 1.87
CA SER A 796 7.81 -0.94 2.92
C SER A 796 9.28 -0.83 3.34
N ALA A 797 10.22 -1.17 2.45
CA ALA A 797 11.63 -0.91 2.66
C ALA A 797 11.86 0.60 2.70
N ILE A 798 12.10 1.14 3.90
CA ILE A 798 12.22 2.58 4.10
C ILE A 798 13.61 2.91 4.60
N LEU A 799 14.13 4.02 4.08
CA LEU A 799 15.27 4.74 4.62
C LEU A 799 14.75 6.08 5.11
N VAL A 800 15.13 6.50 6.31
CA VAL A 800 14.65 7.74 6.91
C VAL A 800 15.76 8.78 7.01
N SER A 801 15.42 10.03 6.72
CA SER A 801 16.23 11.20 7.08
C SER A 801 15.39 12.18 7.87
N SER A 802 16.01 12.92 8.78
CA SER A 802 15.32 13.97 9.51
C SER A 802 16.19 15.21 9.65
N GLN A 803 15.58 16.35 9.35
CA GLN A 803 16.16 17.67 9.50
C GLN A 803 15.45 18.43 10.61
N ASN A 804 16.21 18.93 11.59
CA ASN A 804 15.67 19.72 12.69
C ASN A 804 15.45 21.20 12.32
N GLN A 805 14.95 22.00 13.27
CA GLN A 805 14.63 23.41 13.05
C GLN A 805 15.86 24.28 12.71
N ASN A 806 17.07 23.86 13.09
CA ASN A 806 18.33 24.53 12.78
C ASN A 806 18.85 24.17 11.38
N ARG A 807 18.08 23.39 10.60
CA ARG A 807 18.50 22.82 9.31
C ARG A 807 19.73 21.93 9.45
N GLU A 808 19.80 21.17 10.53
CA GLU A 808 20.80 20.12 10.76
C GLU A 808 20.17 18.78 10.47
N TRP A 809 20.85 17.95 9.68
CA TRP A 809 20.44 16.57 9.46
C TRP A 809 20.80 15.76 10.70
N ILE A 810 19.79 15.45 11.51
CA ILE A 810 19.96 14.67 12.73
C ILE A 810 20.05 13.18 12.44
N TYR A 811 19.77 12.72 11.22
CA TYR A 811 20.17 11.44 10.64
C TYR A 811 19.90 11.50 9.13
N SER A 812 20.68 10.75 8.35
CA SER A 812 20.64 10.74 6.89
C SER A 812 20.58 9.30 6.38
N GLN A 813 19.55 8.98 5.61
CA GLN A 813 19.28 7.68 4.99
C GLN A 813 19.49 6.49 5.92
N GLN A 814 18.99 6.62 7.15
CA GLN A 814 19.07 5.60 8.16
C GLN A 814 18.15 4.43 7.81
N GLN A 815 18.69 3.22 7.84
CA GLN A 815 17.91 1.99 7.73
C GLN A 815 17.03 1.79 8.94
N THR A 816 15.82 1.29 8.70
CA THR A 816 14.87 0.92 9.73
C THR A 816 15.05 -0.53 10.16
N VAL A 817 14.54 -0.85 11.36
CA VAL A 817 14.53 -2.20 11.93
C VAL A 817 13.08 -2.50 12.30
N SER A 818 12.63 -3.72 12.05
CA SER A 818 11.27 -4.13 12.41
C SER A 818 11.05 -4.14 13.92
N ALA A 819 9.80 -4.20 14.33
CA ALA A 819 9.37 -4.26 15.73
C ALA A 819 10.16 -5.28 16.56
N GLU A 820 10.37 -6.48 16.02
CA GLU A 820 11.07 -7.58 16.68
C GLU A 820 12.58 -7.62 16.42
N GLY A 821 13.11 -6.78 15.53
CA GLY A 821 14.56 -6.67 15.35
C GLY A 821 15.12 -7.20 14.03
N TYR A 822 14.27 -7.59 13.08
CA TYR A 822 14.71 -7.92 11.73
C TYR A 822 14.96 -6.65 10.91
N SER A 823 15.50 -6.81 9.70
CA SER A 823 15.68 -5.69 8.77
C SER A 823 14.35 -5.06 8.43
N GLY A 824 14.26 -3.73 8.41
CA GLY A 824 13.07 -3.04 7.92
C GLY A 824 12.90 -3.08 6.39
N GLN A 825 13.91 -3.55 5.66
CA GLN A 825 13.73 -3.99 4.29
C GLN A 825 13.13 -5.39 4.27
N THR A 826 11.82 -5.47 4.44
CA THR A 826 11.10 -6.72 4.49
C THR A 826 10.65 -7.16 3.10
N PHE A 827 10.37 -8.46 3.00
CA PHE A 827 9.87 -9.11 1.81
C PHE A 827 8.54 -9.77 2.14
N ASN A 828 7.59 -9.67 1.22
CA ASN A 828 6.29 -10.33 1.33
C ASN A 828 5.91 -10.96 0.00
N THR A 829 5.19 -12.08 0.08
CA THR A 829 4.51 -12.65 -1.08
C THR A 829 3.52 -11.65 -1.65
N HIS A 830 3.16 -11.79 -2.93
CA HIS A 830 2.04 -11.08 -3.54
C HIS A 830 1.62 -11.77 -4.84
N VAL A 831 0.48 -11.36 -5.40
CA VAL A 831 0.07 -11.73 -6.76
C VAL A 831 0.55 -10.63 -7.71
N PRO A 832 1.50 -10.88 -8.63
CA PRO A 832 1.99 -9.83 -9.51
C PRO A 832 0.94 -9.27 -10.47
N HIS A 833 -0.11 -10.03 -10.81
CA HIS A 833 -1.09 -9.67 -11.85
C HIS A 833 -0.42 -9.41 -13.21
N THR A 834 0.58 -10.21 -13.57
CA THR A 834 1.28 -10.13 -14.86
C THR A 834 1.20 -11.47 -15.59
N VAL A 835 0.08 -12.16 -15.41
CA VAL A 835 -0.14 -13.54 -15.84
C VAL A 835 -0.15 -13.60 -17.36
N ARG A 836 0.59 -14.55 -17.94
CA ARG A 836 0.67 -14.78 -19.38
C ARG A 836 0.47 -16.26 -19.71
N ALA A 837 0.12 -16.51 -20.98
CA ALA A 837 0.03 -17.86 -21.53
C ALA A 837 1.30 -18.30 -22.29
N LYS A 838 2.17 -17.36 -22.67
CA LYS A 838 3.40 -17.62 -23.44
C LYS A 838 4.65 -17.07 -22.76
N GLU A 839 4.65 -15.81 -22.34
CA GLU A 839 5.77 -15.18 -21.64
C GLU A 839 5.79 -15.58 -20.15
N THR A 840 5.80 -16.89 -19.87
CA THR A 840 5.81 -17.45 -18.52
C THR A 840 7.23 -17.77 -18.06
N LYS A 841 7.39 -18.22 -16.81
CA LYS A 841 8.63 -18.81 -16.33
C LYS A 841 8.86 -20.19 -16.96
N ASP A 842 10.12 -20.47 -17.27
CA ASP A 842 10.59 -21.76 -17.77
C ASP A 842 11.38 -22.52 -16.68
N CYS A 843 11.74 -23.78 -16.93
CA CYS A 843 12.40 -24.62 -15.93
C CYS A 843 13.69 -24.01 -15.38
N GLU A 844 14.50 -23.34 -16.21
CA GLU A 844 15.79 -22.76 -15.82
C GLU A 844 15.68 -21.41 -15.10
N ASP A 845 14.47 -20.84 -14.98
CA ASP A 845 14.24 -19.68 -14.13
C ASP A 845 14.22 -20.06 -12.63
N CYS A 846 13.92 -21.33 -12.34
CA CYS A 846 13.80 -21.87 -10.98
C CYS A 846 14.74 -23.06 -10.71
N HIS A 847 15.21 -23.78 -11.72
CA HIS A 847 16.08 -24.94 -11.56
C HIS A 847 17.44 -24.72 -12.19
N VAL A 848 18.45 -25.45 -11.71
CA VAL A 848 19.82 -25.38 -12.27
C VAL A 848 19.78 -25.75 -13.74
N SER A 849 20.35 -24.88 -14.58
CA SER A 849 20.42 -25.09 -16.02
C SER A 849 21.35 -26.25 -16.36
N LYS A 850 21.12 -26.89 -17.50
CA LYS A 850 22.01 -27.99 -17.96
C LYS A 850 23.47 -27.51 -18.13
N ASN A 851 23.65 -26.23 -18.46
CA ASN A 851 24.95 -25.59 -18.62
C ASN A 851 25.57 -25.11 -17.29
N ASN A 852 24.81 -25.18 -16.19
CA ASN A 852 25.21 -24.70 -14.86
C ASN A 852 25.63 -23.21 -14.84
N ASP A 853 25.01 -22.41 -15.70
CA ASP A 853 25.33 -21.00 -15.90
C ASP A 853 24.38 -20.06 -15.15
N ASN A 854 23.41 -20.58 -14.38
CA ASN A 854 22.36 -19.79 -13.75
C ASN A 854 22.37 -19.71 -12.22
N ASN A 855 23.43 -20.17 -11.55
CA ASN A 855 23.51 -20.20 -10.08
C ASN A 855 23.27 -18.84 -9.41
N ALA A 856 23.81 -17.75 -9.95
CA ALA A 856 23.58 -16.41 -9.41
C ALA A 856 22.10 -16.00 -9.54
N TRP A 857 21.44 -16.33 -10.66
CA TRP A 857 20.01 -16.05 -10.80
C TRP A 857 19.18 -16.86 -9.81
N LEU A 858 19.49 -18.15 -9.62
CA LEU A 858 18.78 -18.95 -8.62
C LEU A 858 18.98 -18.44 -7.19
N ALA A 859 20.17 -17.95 -6.85
CA ALA A 859 20.41 -17.31 -5.56
C ALA A 859 19.53 -16.05 -5.37
N GLN A 860 19.25 -15.29 -6.44
CA GLN A 860 18.28 -14.20 -6.39
C GLN A 860 16.84 -14.72 -6.30
N THR A 861 16.45 -15.67 -7.15
CA THR A 861 15.11 -16.29 -7.16
C THR A 861 14.73 -16.85 -5.80
N TYR A 862 15.68 -17.46 -5.07
CA TYR A 862 15.47 -18.05 -3.75
C TYR A 862 15.89 -17.15 -2.58
N LEU A 863 16.05 -15.84 -2.81
CA LEU A 863 16.35 -14.84 -1.77
C LEU A 863 17.62 -15.13 -0.95
N GLN A 864 18.56 -15.90 -1.48
CA GLN A 864 19.85 -16.21 -0.84
C GLN A 864 20.84 -15.04 -0.94
N GLY A 865 20.52 -14.04 -1.77
CA GLY A 865 21.32 -12.83 -1.97
C GLY A 865 22.41 -12.99 -3.02
N THR A 866 22.55 -11.98 -3.87
CA THR A 866 23.54 -11.97 -4.97
C THR A 866 24.40 -10.72 -4.99
N ASN A 867 24.19 -9.81 -4.02
CA ASN A 867 24.78 -8.47 -4.01
C ASN A 867 24.41 -7.63 -5.24
N PHE A 868 23.36 -8.00 -5.98
CA PHE A 868 22.94 -7.34 -7.22
C PHE A 868 22.38 -5.93 -6.97
N VAL A 869 21.69 -5.73 -5.84
CA VAL A 869 21.21 -4.43 -5.39
C VAL A 869 21.82 -4.14 -4.03
N ASN A 870 22.55 -3.03 -3.93
CA ASN A 870 23.17 -2.56 -2.70
C ASN A 870 22.80 -1.12 -2.42
N PHE A 871 22.47 -0.83 -1.17
CA PHE A 871 22.30 0.52 -0.71
C PHE A 871 23.62 1.06 -0.16
N MET A 872 24.22 2.01 -0.90
CA MET A 872 25.47 2.65 -0.50
C MET A 872 25.26 4.03 0.14
N GLY A 873 24.09 4.64 -0.08
CA GLY A 873 23.73 5.97 0.42
C GLY A 873 24.49 7.12 -0.26
N ARG A 874 24.28 8.33 0.26
CA ARG A 874 24.91 9.57 -0.22
C ARG A 874 26.39 9.64 0.10
N TYR A 875 26.84 9.02 1.19
CA TYR A 875 28.24 9.01 1.64
C TYR A 875 28.85 7.62 1.47
N ILE A 876 29.93 7.52 0.69
CA ILE A 876 30.73 6.30 0.57
C ILE A 876 31.89 6.38 1.55
N TYR A 877 32.04 5.32 2.36
CA TYR A 877 33.15 5.18 3.28
C TYR A 877 34.30 4.45 2.60
N ILE A 878 35.50 5.03 2.66
CA ILE A 878 36.69 4.58 1.96
C ILE A 878 37.77 4.29 2.99
N ALA A 879 38.39 3.12 2.85
CA ALA A 879 39.63 2.77 3.53
C ALA A 879 40.81 3.37 2.75
N ALA A 880 41.21 4.60 3.09
CA ALA A 880 42.48 5.15 2.66
C ALA A 880 43.56 4.57 3.59
N GLU A 881 44.72 4.18 3.07
CA GLU A 881 45.72 3.37 3.81
C GLU A 881 45.99 3.86 5.25
N ASP A 882 45.96 5.18 5.44
CA ASP A 882 46.19 5.92 6.67
C ASP A 882 44.98 6.74 7.16
N ALA A 883 43.76 6.52 6.63
CA ALA A 883 42.54 7.22 7.08
C ALA A 883 41.22 6.48 6.75
N LEU A 884 40.19 6.73 7.57
CA LEU A 884 38.82 6.45 7.19
C LEU A 884 38.24 7.74 6.59
N GLU A 885 37.89 7.69 5.31
CA GLU A 885 37.27 8.82 4.61
C GLU A 885 35.79 8.56 4.33
N ALA A 886 34.99 9.62 4.34
CA ALA A 886 33.60 9.60 3.90
C ALA A 886 33.38 10.66 2.82
N VAL A 887 32.99 10.22 1.63
CA VAL A 887 32.89 11.07 0.44
C VAL A 887 31.42 11.14 -0.02
N PRO A 888 30.82 12.34 -0.17
CA PRO A 888 29.52 12.47 -0.79
C PRO A 888 29.61 12.18 -2.30
N VAL A 889 28.79 11.24 -2.79
CA VAL A 889 28.79 10.80 -4.19
C VAL A 889 27.51 11.13 -4.96
N THR A 890 26.49 11.63 -4.28
CA THR A 890 25.21 12.06 -4.86
C THR A 890 24.85 13.48 -4.47
N GLU A 891 23.92 14.06 -5.22
CA GLU A 891 23.22 15.27 -4.82
C GLU A 891 22.50 15.11 -3.47
N ARG A 892 22.34 16.22 -2.75
CA ARG A 892 21.68 16.22 -1.43
C ARG A 892 20.16 16.08 -1.53
N THR A 893 19.54 16.80 -2.47
CA THR A 893 18.09 16.82 -2.68
C THR A 893 17.65 15.69 -3.60
N GLU A 894 16.37 15.35 -3.59
CA GLU A 894 15.82 14.39 -4.53
C GLU A 894 15.64 14.98 -5.94
N PRO A 895 15.78 14.16 -7.01
CA PRO A 895 16.32 12.80 -6.95
C PRO A 895 17.81 12.82 -6.57
N GLN A 896 18.27 11.97 -5.66
CA GLN A 896 19.68 11.90 -5.23
C GLN A 896 20.59 11.30 -6.30
N ALA A 897 20.77 12.03 -7.40
CA ALA A 897 21.53 11.60 -8.56
C ALA A 897 23.03 11.50 -8.26
N VAL A 898 23.68 10.42 -8.73
CA VAL A 898 25.13 10.24 -8.63
C VAL A 898 25.85 11.29 -9.46
N TYR A 899 26.87 11.94 -8.91
CA TYR A 899 27.62 12.99 -9.61
C TYR A 899 28.18 12.49 -10.95
N GLY A 900 27.80 13.19 -12.02
CA GLY A 900 28.24 12.91 -13.39
C GLY A 900 27.48 11.81 -14.12
N SER A 901 26.42 11.25 -13.51
CA SER A 901 25.50 10.30 -14.14
C SER A 901 24.59 10.96 -15.19
N THR A 902 23.85 10.14 -15.95
CA THR A 902 22.84 10.61 -16.90
C THR A 902 21.69 11.29 -16.16
N LEU A 903 21.16 10.69 -15.09
CA LEU A 903 20.19 11.35 -14.21
C LEU A 903 20.67 12.70 -13.67
N HIS A 904 21.93 12.83 -13.26
CA HIS A 904 22.50 14.11 -12.82
C HIS A 904 22.49 15.16 -13.93
N LYS A 905 22.80 14.76 -15.16
CA LYS A 905 22.73 15.64 -16.34
C LYS A 905 21.31 16.13 -16.60
N LEU A 906 20.31 15.28 -16.39
CA LEU A 906 18.90 15.59 -16.64
C LEU A 906 18.30 16.46 -15.54
N ALA A 907 18.40 16.02 -14.28
CA ALA A 907 17.76 16.67 -13.14
C ALA A 907 18.55 17.87 -12.60
N TYR A 908 19.87 17.92 -12.80
CA TYR A 908 20.76 18.97 -12.30
C TYR A 908 21.76 19.45 -13.38
N PRO A 909 21.30 19.97 -14.53
CA PRO A 909 22.19 20.27 -15.64
C PRO A 909 23.29 21.30 -15.28
N ALA A 910 23.01 22.25 -14.39
CA ALA A 910 24.01 23.24 -13.96
C ALA A 910 25.06 22.61 -13.01
N ASN A 911 24.63 21.75 -12.09
CA ASN A 911 25.55 21.04 -11.19
C ASN A 911 26.38 20.01 -11.97
N TYR A 912 25.79 19.36 -12.96
CA TYR A 912 26.47 18.46 -13.89
C TYR A 912 27.59 19.18 -14.65
N ASP A 913 27.29 20.34 -15.25
CA ASP A 913 28.31 21.15 -15.94
C ASP A 913 29.43 21.57 -14.98
N ASN A 914 29.08 22.01 -13.77
CA ASN A 914 30.05 22.36 -12.75
C ASN A 914 30.97 21.16 -12.40
N PHE A 915 30.40 19.98 -12.13
CA PHE A 915 31.18 18.80 -11.77
C PHE A 915 32.04 18.29 -12.93
N VAL A 916 31.45 18.12 -14.12
CA VAL A 916 32.12 17.49 -15.26
C VAL A 916 33.10 18.44 -15.93
N ASN A 917 32.70 19.69 -16.19
CA ASN A 917 33.47 20.61 -17.01
C ASN A 917 34.35 21.55 -16.19
N LYS A 918 33.87 22.07 -15.05
CA LYS A 918 34.62 23.02 -14.22
C LYS A 918 35.54 22.30 -13.22
N GLN A 919 35.02 21.31 -12.49
CA GLN A 919 35.76 20.53 -11.50
C GLN A 919 36.50 19.31 -12.10
N LYS A 920 36.35 19.06 -13.40
CA LYS A 920 37.00 17.95 -14.12
C LYS A 920 36.73 16.58 -13.48
N ARG A 921 35.49 16.36 -13.02
CA ARG A 921 35.02 15.13 -12.36
C ARG A 921 35.76 14.78 -11.07
N LYS A 922 36.30 15.78 -10.36
CA LYS A 922 36.96 15.58 -9.07
C LYS A 922 35.99 15.87 -7.93
N LEU A 923 35.83 14.90 -7.03
CA LEU A 923 35.18 15.11 -5.73
C LEU A 923 36.21 15.75 -4.80
N SER A 924 35.97 16.99 -4.39
CA SER A 924 36.92 17.78 -3.58
C SER A 924 36.55 17.87 -2.10
N TYR A 925 35.47 17.22 -1.70
CA TYR A 925 34.94 17.29 -0.34
C TYR A 925 34.89 15.88 0.24
N SER A 926 35.54 15.66 1.36
CA SER A 926 35.48 14.43 2.15
C SER A 926 35.59 14.77 3.64
N PHE A 927 35.10 13.87 4.48
CA PHE A 927 35.38 13.90 5.92
C PHE A 927 36.41 12.82 6.21
N GLU A 928 37.53 13.22 6.82
CA GLU A 928 38.64 12.33 7.13
C GLU A 928 38.67 12.07 8.64
N HIS A 929 38.91 10.82 9.02
CA HIS A 929 39.35 10.44 10.34
C HIS A 929 40.72 9.76 10.23
N THR A 930 41.76 10.46 10.66
CA THR A 930 43.15 9.99 10.50
C THR A 930 43.37 8.64 11.19
N GLY A 931 43.86 7.69 10.40
CA GLY A 931 43.98 6.26 10.67
C GLY A 931 45.19 5.91 11.52
N ASN A 932 45.15 6.28 12.80
CA ASN A 932 45.99 5.66 13.81
C ASN A 932 45.13 4.86 14.80
N PRO A 933 44.86 3.56 14.52
CA PRO A 933 45.56 2.66 13.58
C PRO A 933 45.07 2.72 12.12
N LYS A 934 45.88 2.16 11.19
CA LYS A 934 45.62 2.04 9.74
C LYS A 934 44.22 1.53 9.42
N VAL A 935 43.68 1.83 8.24
CA VAL A 935 42.36 1.38 7.79
C VAL A 935 42.54 0.50 6.54
N LEU A 936 42.43 -0.83 6.67
CA LEU A 936 42.65 -1.78 5.57
C LEU A 936 41.36 -2.14 4.82
N GLN A 937 40.24 -2.23 5.55
CA GLN A 937 38.92 -2.49 4.98
C GLN A 937 37.88 -1.82 5.87
N VAL A 938 36.81 -1.32 5.24
CA VAL A 938 35.64 -0.78 5.93
C VAL A 938 34.37 -1.49 5.48
N GLN A 939 33.44 -1.71 6.42
CA GLN A 939 32.07 -2.09 6.14
C GLN A 939 31.12 -1.24 6.98
N LEU A 940 30.23 -0.51 6.32
CA LEU A 940 29.17 0.26 6.96
C LEU A 940 27.99 -0.67 7.32
N ARG A 941 27.45 -0.50 8.53
CA ARG A 941 26.18 -1.11 8.93
C ARG A 941 25.46 -0.17 9.88
N GLY A 942 24.35 0.41 9.43
CA GLY A 942 23.60 1.42 10.17
C GLY A 942 24.46 2.65 10.48
N GLU A 943 24.55 3.02 11.76
CA GLU A 943 25.31 4.19 12.24
C GLU A 943 26.80 3.91 12.51
N TYR A 944 27.28 2.69 12.22
CA TYR A 944 28.63 2.25 12.55
C TYR A 944 29.43 1.81 11.32
N ALA A 945 30.67 2.29 11.23
CA ALA A 945 31.66 1.81 10.27
C ALA A 945 32.61 0.83 10.97
N TYR A 946 32.53 -0.44 10.60
CA TYR A 946 33.42 -1.49 11.08
C TYR A 946 34.70 -1.47 10.24
N VAL A 947 35.85 -1.42 10.89
CA VAL A 947 37.14 -1.25 10.22
C VAL A 947 38.13 -2.32 10.66
N ALA A 948 38.68 -3.03 9.68
CA ALA A 948 39.83 -3.89 9.89
C ALA A 948 41.11 -3.05 9.88
N ALA A 949 41.77 -2.93 11.04
CA ALA A 949 42.84 -1.97 11.25
C ALA A 949 44.25 -2.58 11.35
N GLY A 950 44.49 -3.73 10.73
CA GLY A 950 45.77 -4.42 10.78
C GLY A 950 46.21 -4.67 12.23
N PRO A 951 47.41 -4.22 12.67
CA PRO A 951 47.87 -4.36 14.06
C PRO A 951 46.96 -3.67 15.10
N GLY A 952 46.14 -2.71 14.66
CA GLY A 952 45.16 -2.01 15.48
C GLY A 952 43.96 -2.85 15.92
N GLY A 953 43.79 -4.04 15.33
CA GLY A 953 42.64 -4.92 15.56
C GLY A 953 41.40 -4.48 14.78
N LEU A 954 40.22 -4.95 15.20
CA LEU A 954 38.94 -4.44 14.70
C LEU A 954 38.64 -3.12 15.41
N ARG A 955 38.34 -2.07 14.64
CA ARG A 955 37.83 -0.78 15.11
C ARG A 955 36.36 -0.62 14.71
N VAL A 956 35.61 0.12 15.50
CA VAL A 956 34.26 0.54 15.16
C VAL A 956 34.20 2.06 15.30
N TYR A 957 33.83 2.74 14.22
CA TYR A 957 33.66 4.19 14.22
C TYR A 957 32.16 4.51 14.22
N ASP A 958 31.76 5.47 15.04
CA ASP A 958 30.43 6.07 15.00
C ASP A 958 30.43 7.13 13.89
N VAL A 959 29.55 6.94 12.92
CA VAL A 959 29.40 7.79 11.74
C VAL A 959 27.98 8.36 11.64
N ALA A 960 27.23 8.33 12.74
CA ALA A 960 25.86 8.81 12.79
C ALA A 960 25.73 10.28 12.36
N GLU A 961 26.74 11.09 12.69
CA GLU A 961 26.73 12.55 12.48
C GLU A 961 27.36 13.00 11.16
N ILE A 962 27.52 12.08 10.20
CA ILE A 962 28.23 12.38 8.95
C ILE A 962 27.64 13.54 8.15
N ASP A 963 26.32 13.73 8.21
CA ASP A 963 25.61 14.85 7.56
C ASP A 963 25.19 15.97 8.52
N GLN A 964 25.54 15.86 9.82
CA GLN A 964 25.13 16.82 10.83
C GLN A 964 26.15 17.98 10.91
N LYS A 965 25.74 19.15 10.43
CA LYS A 965 26.59 20.36 10.46
C LYS A 965 26.91 20.89 11.87
N GLY A 966 26.20 20.42 12.91
CA GLY A 966 26.42 20.81 14.30
C GLY A 966 27.66 20.16 14.92
N PHE A 967 28.29 19.20 14.24
CA PHE A 967 29.46 18.47 14.73
C PHE A 967 30.68 18.74 13.86
N SER A 968 31.78 19.12 14.51
CA SER A 968 33.06 19.39 13.83
C SER A 968 33.78 18.09 13.47
N GLU A 969 33.86 17.14 14.41
CA GLU A 969 34.30 15.77 14.15
C GLU A 969 33.07 14.90 13.87
N ARG A 970 33.01 14.30 12.68
CA ARG A 970 31.83 13.59 12.18
C ARG A 970 31.99 12.07 12.18
N ILE A 971 33.22 11.59 12.37
CA ILE A 971 33.58 10.18 12.49
C ILE A 971 34.26 10.05 13.85
N SER A 972 33.63 9.38 14.81
CA SER A 972 34.12 9.36 16.19
C SER A 972 34.39 7.94 16.71
N THR A 973 35.32 7.81 17.66
CA THR A 973 35.72 6.53 18.27
C THR A 973 35.19 6.34 19.70
N ALA A 974 34.15 7.08 20.06
CA ALA A 974 33.50 7.27 21.38
C ALA A 974 33.84 8.58 22.10
N PRO A 975 32.81 9.29 22.57
CA PRO A 975 32.89 10.18 23.71
C PRO A 975 32.16 9.59 24.95
N VAL A 976 32.78 9.72 26.13
CA VAL A 976 32.22 9.61 27.51
C VAL A 976 31.02 8.67 27.80
N SER A 977 31.31 7.42 28.20
CA SER A 977 30.44 6.63 29.10
C SER A 977 31.15 6.43 30.45
N PRO A 978 30.47 6.58 31.61
CA PRO A 978 31.04 6.29 32.92
C PRO A 978 31.56 4.86 33.09
N PHE A 979 31.04 3.92 32.29
CA PHE A 979 31.44 2.51 32.31
C PHE A 979 32.48 2.14 31.23
N GLY A 980 32.90 3.11 30.41
CA GLY A 980 33.83 2.92 29.30
C GLY A 980 33.20 2.14 28.14
N GLN A 981 32.91 2.81 27.02
CA GLN A 981 32.62 2.11 25.77
C GLN A 981 33.93 1.72 25.10
N LYS A 982 34.02 0.46 24.65
CA LYS A 982 35.20 -0.09 23.97
C LYS A 982 34.86 -0.41 22.53
N PHE A 983 34.99 0.58 21.62
CA PHE A 983 34.79 0.39 20.18
C PHE A 983 36.00 -0.22 19.46
N TYR A 984 36.58 -1.26 20.06
CA TYR A 984 37.60 -2.05 19.41
C TYR A 984 37.74 -3.46 20.00
N VAL A 985 38.11 -4.40 19.14
CA VAL A 985 38.53 -5.74 19.53
C VAL A 985 39.99 -5.89 19.14
N LYS A 986 40.86 -6.13 20.13
CA LYS A 986 42.27 -6.42 19.85
C LYS A 986 42.36 -7.76 19.12
N THR A 987 43.01 -7.76 17.98
CA THR A 987 43.42 -8.97 17.26
C THR A 987 44.92 -8.86 16.97
N LYS A 988 45.57 -9.96 16.60
CA LYS A 988 46.99 -9.92 16.21
C LYS A 988 47.20 -9.05 14.97
N TYR A 989 46.30 -9.20 14.00
CA TYR A 989 46.27 -8.43 12.77
C TYR A 989 44.89 -8.58 12.12
N ALA A 990 44.07 -7.52 12.07
CA ALA A 990 42.77 -7.54 11.43
C ALA A 990 42.93 -7.16 9.94
N THR A 991 42.91 -8.16 9.07
CA THR A 991 43.01 -7.95 7.61
C THR A 991 41.68 -7.55 6.98
N ALA A 992 40.58 -8.11 7.48
CA ALA A 992 39.27 -7.94 6.91
C ALA A 992 38.17 -7.95 7.98
N VAL A 993 37.03 -7.34 7.66
CA VAL A 993 35.79 -7.43 8.41
C VAL A 993 34.65 -7.72 7.44
N ALA A 994 33.80 -8.68 7.80
CA ALA A 994 32.62 -9.06 7.05
C ALA A 994 31.46 -9.26 8.03
N ALA A 995 30.39 -8.49 7.86
CA ALA A 995 29.09 -8.72 8.45
C ALA A 995 28.23 -9.50 7.45
N PRO A 996 27.43 -10.48 7.91
CA PRO A 996 26.58 -11.30 7.05
C PRO A 996 25.47 -10.49 6.37
N SER A 997 25.21 -9.26 6.85
CA SER A 997 24.29 -8.32 6.22
C SER A 997 24.77 -6.89 6.43
N THR A 998 24.61 -6.04 5.42
CA THR A 998 24.76 -4.59 5.49
C THR A 998 23.51 -3.89 6.03
N LEU A 999 22.40 -4.63 6.18
CA LEU A 999 21.16 -4.14 6.74
C LEU A 999 21.23 -4.12 8.27
N ALA A 1000 20.62 -3.10 8.88
CA ALA A 1000 20.44 -3.03 10.32
C ALA A 1000 19.53 -4.17 10.83
N VAL A 1001 19.97 -4.87 11.86
CA VAL A 1001 19.16 -5.84 12.63
C VAL A 1001 19.51 -5.69 14.12
N ASP A 1002 18.52 -5.86 14.98
CA ASP A 1002 18.65 -5.69 16.43
C ASP A 1002 18.06 -6.90 17.18
N PRO A 1003 18.87 -7.94 17.46
CA PRO A 1003 18.39 -9.13 18.15
C PRO A 1003 18.01 -8.89 19.61
N ALA A 1004 18.28 -7.71 20.18
CA ALA A 1004 17.93 -7.36 21.56
C ALA A 1004 16.52 -6.76 21.70
N ARG A 1005 15.78 -6.57 20.59
CA ARG A 1005 14.41 -6.07 20.66
C ARG A 1005 13.51 -7.05 21.40
N TRP A 1006 12.69 -6.50 22.29
CA TRP A 1006 11.73 -7.26 23.08
C TRP A 1006 10.73 -7.98 22.17
N ARG A 1007 10.39 -9.21 22.53
CA ARG A 1007 9.47 -10.08 21.79
C ARG A 1007 8.18 -10.23 22.59
N LEU A 1008 7.06 -10.46 21.90
CA LEU A 1008 5.77 -10.71 22.54
C LEU A 1008 5.40 -12.18 22.43
N ASP A 1009 5.22 -12.84 23.57
CA ASP A 1009 4.70 -14.20 23.66
C ASP A 1009 3.23 -14.18 24.09
N ARG A 1010 2.42 -15.08 23.50
CA ARG A 1010 0.95 -15.16 23.71
C ARG A 1010 0.54 -15.43 25.16
N GLU A 1011 1.37 -16.09 25.96
CA GLU A 1011 1.05 -16.43 27.35
C GLU A 1011 1.93 -15.70 28.38
N VAL A 1012 3.24 -15.59 28.12
CA VAL A 1012 4.14 -14.88 29.04
C VAL A 1012 4.16 -13.37 28.80
N GLY A 1013 3.70 -12.86 27.66
CA GLY A 1013 3.74 -11.44 27.32
C GLY A 1013 5.14 -10.99 26.90
N TRP A 1014 5.42 -9.68 27.04
CA TRP A 1014 6.69 -9.07 26.61
C TRP A 1014 7.94 -9.65 27.32
N PHE A 1015 8.92 -10.17 26.58
CA PHE A 1015 10.15 -10.71 27.14
C PHE A 1015 11.40 -10.24 26.39
N ASP A 1016 12.53 -10.23 27.08
CA ASP A 1016 13.84 -9.95 26.48
C ASP A 1016 14.40 -11.27 25.89
N PRO A 1017 14.60 -11.38 24.57
CA PRO A 1017 15.12 -12.61 23.97
C PRO A 1017 16.53 -12.97 24.45
N LEU A 1018 17.30 -11.99 24.94
CA LEU A 1018 18.65 -12.17 25.50
C LEU A 1018 18.63 -12.27 27.04
N GLY A 1019 17.45 -12.13 27.66
CA GLY A 1019 17.26 -12.20 29.10
C GLY A 1019 17.46 -13.60 29.66
N ASN A 1020 18.01 -13.68 30.87
CA ASN A 1020 18.17 -14.94 31.62
C ASN A 1020 17.17 -15.07 32.79
N ASP A 1021 16.13 -14.25 32.79
CA ASP A 1021 15.03 -14.34 33.76
C ASP A 1021 14.08 -15.49 33.45
N ASP A 1022 13.21 -15.83 34.41
CA ASP A 1022 12.28 -16.96 34.27
C ASP A 1022 11.26 -16.74 33.15
N LYS A 1023 10.90 -15.48 32.87
CA LYS A 1023 9.96 -15.12 31.81
C LYS A 1023 10.53 -15.48 30.44
N SER A 1024 11.78 -15.06 30.19
CA SER A 1024 12.53 -15.29 28.96
C SER A 1024 12.80 -16.79 28.77
N LYS A 1025 13.20 -17.50 29.84
CA LYS A 1025 13.36 -18.97 29.82
C LYS A 1025 12.07 -19.70 29.44
N ARG A 1026 10.92 -19.28 29.99
CA ARG A 1026 9.60 -19.86 29.69
C ARG A 1026 9.19 -19.61 28.24
N ALA A 1027 9.34 -18.39 27.73
CA ALA A 1027 9.04 -18.05 26.34
C ALA A 1027 9.84 -18.91 25.35
N TRP A 1028 11.15 -19.06 25.60
CA TRP A 1028 12.02 -19.93 24.81
C TRP A 1028 11.68 -21.42 24.94
N ALA A 1029 11.25 -21.88 26.12
CA ALA A 1029 10.81 -23.27 26.28
C ALA A 1029 9.55 -23.55 25.44
N ARG A 1030 8.55 -22.67 25.48
CA ARG A 1030 7.33 -22.79 24.65
C ARG A 1030 7.66 -22.82 23.17
N TYR A 1031 8.52 -21.91 22.70
CA TYR A 1031 8.97 -21.89 21.31
C TYR A 1031 9.68 -23.19 20.91
N ARG A 1032 10.58 -23.71 21.73
CA ARG A 1032 11.29 -24.97 21.45
C ARG A 1032 10.35 -26.18 21.38
N GLU A 1033 9.32 -26.24 22.22
CA GLU A 1033 8.33 -27.32 22.15
C GLU A 1033 7.47 -27.20 20.89
N TRP A 1034 7.05 -25.99 20.54
CA TRP A 1034 6.35 -25.72 19.28
C TRP A 1034 7.22 -26.06 18.05
N ALA A 1035 8.51 -25.73 18.07
CA ALA A 1035 9.43 -25.97 16.95
C ALA A 1035 9.72 -27.46 16.68
N LYS A 1036 9.48 -28.33 17.67
CA LYS A 1036 9.60 -29.80 17.53
C LYS A 1036 8.37 -30.45 16.90
N LEU A 1037 7.26 -29.72 16.73
CA LEU A 1037 6.06 -30.25 16.11
C LEU A 1037 6.35 -30.66 14.65
N PRO A 1038 5.77 -31.77 14.16
CA PRO A 1038 5.75 -32.09 12.73
C PRO A 1038 5.24 -30.91 11.91
N GLU A 1039 5.78 -30.70 10.71
CA GLU A 1039 5.49 -29.52 9.89
C GLU A 1039 3.98 -29.34 9.61
N ASP A 1040 3.26 -30.42 9.34
CA ASP A 1040 1.82 -30.42 9.07
C ASP A 1040 0.97 -30.02 10.29
N VAL A 1041 1.45 -30.36 11.49
CA VAL A 1041 0.84 -29.96 12.78
C VAL A 1041 1.22 -28.52 13.09
N ARG A 1042 2.48 -28.17 12.89
CA ARG A 1042 3.03 -26.85 13.11
C ARG A 1042 2.22 -25.83 12.32
N ASN A 1043 2.05 -26.05 11.00
CA ASN A 1043 1.29 -25.21 10.06
C ASN A 1043 -0.19 -24.97 10.46
N LYS A 1044 -0.72 -25.69 11.45
CA LYS A 1044 -2.09 -25.54 11.97
C LYS A 1044 -2.14 -25.03 13.41
N THR A 1045 -0.98 -24.86 14.05
CA THR A 1045 -0.85 -24.55 15.48
C THR A 1045 -0.12 -23.23 15.64
N PRO A 1046 -0.74 -22.11 16.02
CA PRO A 1046 -0.10 -20.79 16.07
C PRO A 1046 1.26 -20.76 16.79
N ASN A 1047 2.20 -19.96 16.27
CA ASN A 1047 3.47 -19.74 16.95
C ASN A 1047 3.22 -19.11 18.34
N PRO A 1048 3.87 -19.60 19.42
CA PRO A 1048 3.74 -19.01 20.75
C PRO A 1048 4.18 -17.54 20.81
N TRP A 1049 5.05 -17.09 19.91
CA TRP A 1049 5.43 -15.69 19.76
C TRP A 1049 4.52 -14.99 18.75
N VAL A 1050 3.92 -13.87 19.16
CA VAL A 1050 2.86 -13.17 18.40
C VAL A 1050 3.36 -12.65 17.06
N ASN A 1051 4.57 -12.11 17.02
CA ASN A 1051 5.13 -11.48 15.82
C ASN A 1051 5.88 -12.45 14.89
N GLU A 1052 5.97 -13.74 15.23
CA GLU A 1052 6.61 -14.74 14.37
C GLU A 1052 5.55 -15.50 13.57
N GLU A 1053 5.65 -15.45 12.24
CA GLU A 1053 4.86 -16.31 11.37
C GLU A 1053 5.59 -17.60 11.01
N GLN A 1054 4.80 -18.60 10.65
CA GLN A 1054 5.28 -19.92 10.25
C GLN A 1054 5.36 -20.06 8.73
N PRO A 1055 6.22 -20.97 8.26
CA PRO A 1055 7.65 -20.89 8.47
C PRO A 1055 8.18 -19.72 7.62
N ILE A 1056 8.34 -18.53 8.22
CA ILE A 1056 9.08 -17.45 7.56
C ILE A 1056 10.49 -17.43 8.11
N HIS A 1057 11.24 -18.48 7.76
CA HIS A 1057 12.68 -18.38 7.65
C HIS A 1057 13.14 -19.45 6.64
N PRO A 1058 13.80 -19.08 5.52
CA PRO A 1058 14.58 -20.05 4.76
C PRO A 1058 15.74 -20.60 5.59
#